data_AF-A0A653BXY0-F1
#
_entry.id   AF-A0A653BXY0-F1
#
_cell.length_a   1.000
_cell.length_b   1.000
_cell.length_c   1.000
_cell.angle_alpha   90.00
_cell.angle_beta   90.00
_cell.angle_gamma   90.00
#
_symmetry.space_group_name_H-M   'P 1'
#
loop_
_entity.id
_entity.type
_entity.pdbx_description
1 polymer ?
#
loop_
_entity_poly.entity_id
_entity_poly.type
_entity_poly.pdbx_seq_one_letter_code
_entity_poly.pdbx_strand_id
1 'polypeptide(L)'
;MFIAKNINDRIAYVKQNNVCLNCLRFSHTEGSCQSNFACRICGERHHSTLHISQDNQVISQNSYLTNVSHSIHQSSIPYNTASTSSSITTPQMDQTKQTSTSHIPIVSSVNSSHPPFSSQNAQNNSTLTSCATSSNQFLSCGCTSMEQSKPQTTVLLSTTKVHILDARGYYQTVRVVLDNASQAYFISENCLNRLGLSRKKLIVPIVGINQSSSTTNGITNCTIKPLNKNDPKFTFELFVLPKVCAEMPSIQINTKNWHHISNLELGDDKFNIPAPVDILLGAHAYSQIIKPGIVQGQPEQPIAMETIFGWVLLGNAQAFDNQITSPPVSCHLTSIHTPSLDQSIRKFWEIESLPSKQFLSPDEEKCEAFYRKTVTRDESGRFQVSLPFRHSRPDLGGTYAKAYKCFLSLESKLLKNPDLYLQYADVMNNYIKNDHMSLVPHSQINSKSVNYLPHHCVVRPDKASTKVRVVFNASAQGSKGVSLNSTLLSGPKLQANINTILLKFRFHFIVLLSDISQMFLQIRVSPEDRDYQRLLWRFSHTDPIQEYRLNTVTFGVTSSPYLAIRTIKELATLEKQNYPEASRVLLEDIFVDDICAGANSIESALALQKDLIALLRSGCFELKKWASNDARLLTNLSQEECQIPMSLDKENSIALKVLGLQWDPKSDTMFFSYSISNKPCTKRNILSNIASIFDPLGLIAPISFLTKCIMQKLWISKVGWDDPVPKPIFDLWTQFQMELPLLSNISFPRYIFSREILRCQLHAFSDASESGYAACVYVRLELPNDIIKTSLVIAKSRVSPLKTLSLPRLELLGSTLMSDLVSFVITTYSSLITIDEVFAYTDSQVVLYWVSTSPYRWKTFIANRVSHIQDNLPESVRWYHVKSHENPADVASRGINPAQFINHPLWFTGPPWLSLPHSMWNLKNPCFEKCDQGVTDIISQEEKHIALTTNVEWHFIDVLLYKFSSLHYIQKIICHSRRIFYNFKHHDSPLTGTISIFELQHSLLILVKRCQEIHFSTLISQIKNNELLAKPLRKLAPFLDKNGFIRVGGRLRHTDAIPFESKHPLLLPRSDRFTQLLIEHIHKENMHPGLNTIQHLLRQQFWILSSRRAIQSVLSKCIRCFRLRPKAYVPYQGDLPPFRI
;
A
#
# COMPACT_ATOMS: atom_id res chain seq x y z
N MET A 1 19.11 38.27 5.33
CA MET A 1 19.07 38.99 4.05
C MET A 1 18.79 38.08 2.85
N PHE A 2 19.71 37.22 2.38
CA PHE A 2 19.55 36.48 1.11
C PHE A 2 18.18 35.80 0.87
N ILE A 3 17.63 35.09 1.86
CA ILE A 3 16.32 34.41 1.74
C ILE A 3 15.13 35.39 1.61
N ALA A 4 15.26 36.63 2.09
CA ALA A 4 14.21 37.65 2.01
C ALA A 4 14.11 38.33 0.62
N LYS A 5 15.08 38.12 -0.28
CA LYS A 5 15.00 38.55 -1.67
C LYS A 5 14.06 37.66 -2.49
N ASN A 6 13.46 38.19 -3.56
CA ASN A 6 12.71 37.40 -4.54
C ASN A 6 13.65 36.42 -5.30
N ILE A 7 13.10 35.46 -6.05
CA ILE A 7 13.90 34.40 -6.69
C ILE A 7 14.86 34.97 -7.76
N ASN A 8 14.41 35.92 -8.57
CA ASN A 8 15.23 36.55 -9.60
C ASN A 8 16.37 37.37 -8.98
N ASP A 9 16.09 38.14 -7.92
CA ASP A 9 17.08 38.83 -7.10
C ASP A 9 18.12 37.88 -6.49
N ARG A 10 17.70 36.68 -6.04
CA ARG A 10 18.64 35.67 -5.50
C ARG A 10 19.55 35.12 -6.59
N ILE A 11 19.01 34.84 -7.78
CA ILE A 11 19.79 34.36 -8.94
C ILE A 11 20.76 35.45 -9.40
N ALA A 12 20.30 36.70 -9.50
CA ALA A 12 21.14 37.85 -9.83
C ALA A 12 22.26 38.04 -8.79
N TYR A 13 21.94 37.99 -7.49
CA TYR A 13 22.93 38.07 -6.42
C TYR A 13 23.97 36.94 -6.48
N VAL A 14 23.54 35.70 -6.74
CA VAL A 14 24.44 34.54 -6.85
C VAL A 14 25.39 34.67 -8.06
N LYS A 15 24.87 35.13 -9.21
CA LYS A 15 25.69 35.44 -10.39
C LYS A 15 26.68 36.59 -10.12
N GLN A 16 26.20 37.71 -9.58
CA GLN A 16 26.99 38.91 -9.30
C GLN A 16 28.13 38.68 -8.30
N ASN A 17 27.96 37.74 -7.36
CA ASN A 17 28.95 37.42 -6.33
C ASN A 17 29.78 36.16 -6.64
N ASN A 18 29.73 35.63 -7.87
CA ASN A 18 30.43 34.40 -8.29
C ASN A 18 30.24 33.20 -7.34
N VAL A 19 29.00 33.01 -6.87
CA VAL A 19 28.60 31.91 -5.99
C VAL A 19 28.11 30.72 -6.82
N CYS A 20 28.44 29.50 -6.41
CA CYS A 20 27.96 28.29 -7.09
C CYS A 20 26.43 28.16 -7.02
N LEU A 21 25.76 28.15 -8.18
CA LEU A 21 24.30 28.00 -8.29
C LEU A 21 23.75 26.73 -7.63
N ASN A 22 24.53 25.63 -7.60
CA ASN A 22 24.10 24.37 -6.97
C ASN A 22 24.24 24.36 -5.44
N CYS A 23 25.42 24.72 -4.91
CA CYS A 23 25.76 24.51 -3.50
C CYS A 23 25.84 25.80 -2.65
N LEU A 24 25.64 26.97 -3.26
CA LEU A 24 25.74 28.30 -2.65
C LEU A 24 27.06 28.59 -1.90
N ARG A 25 28.17 27.98 -2.35
CA ARG A 25 29.52 28.28 -1.84
C ARG A 25 30.28 29.19 -2.80
N PHE A 26 31.11 30.06 -2.24
CA PHE A 26 32.18 30.78 -2.96
C PHE A 26 33.34 29.82 -3.20
N SER A 27 33.75 29.63 -4.46
CA SER A 27 35.03 29.00 -4.91
C SER A 27 34.96 28.52 -6.37
N HIS A 28 33.77 28.16 -6.86
CA HIS A 28 33.61 27.38 -8.10
C HIS A 28 32.25 27.63 -8.76
N THR A 29 32.12 27.30 -10.05
CA THR A 29 30.87 27.43 -10.82
C THR A 29 30.08 26.12 -10.84
N GLU A 30 28.83 26.16 -11.28
CA GLU A 30 27.91 25.01 -11.31
C GLU A 30 28.49 23.79 -12.05
N GLY A 31 29.05 23.98 -13.25
CA GLY A 31 29.66 22.90 -14.03
C GLY A 31 30.84 22.22 -13.34
N SER A 32 31.61 22.98 -12.55
CA SER A 32 32.71 22.46 -11.72
C SER A 32 32.27 21.92 -10.34
N CYS A 33 30.97 21.88 -10.05
CA CYS A 33 30.47 21.56 -8.72
C CYS A 33 30.47 20.04 -8.45
N GLN A 34 31.31 19.60 -7.50
CA GLN A 34 31.34 18.23 -6.96
C GLN A 34 30.16 17.91 -6.02
N SER A 35 29.17 18.81 -5.90
CA SER A 35 27.96 18.56 -5.11
C SER A 35 27.01 17.59 -5.82
N ASN A 36 26.72 16.48 -5.14
CA ASN A 36 25.64 15.55 -5.50
C ASN A 36 24.25 16.02 -5.04
N PHE A 37 24.13 17.20 -4.41
CA PHE A 37 22.83 17.83 -4.24
C PHE A 37 22.29 18.31 -5.59
N ALA A 38 20.97 18.27 -5.69
CA ALA A 38 20.16 18.82 -6.76
C ALA A 38 18.89 19.46 -6.15
N CYS A 39 18.12 20.17 -6.97
CA CYS A 39 16.90 20.82 -6.52
C CYS A 39 15.87 19.79 -6.03
N ARG A 40 15.36 19.97 -4.81
CA ARG A 40 14.34 19.08 -4.22
C ARG A 40 12.94 19.24 -4.82
N ILE A 41 12.78 20.10 -5.83
CA ILE A 41 11.49 20.42 -6.47
C ILE A 41 11.47 19.92 -7.92
N CYS A 42 12.49 20.23 -8.73
CA CYS A 42 12.58 19.79 -10.13
C CYS A 42 13.67 18.74 -10.43
N GLY A 43 14.58 18.44 -9.50
CA GLY A 43 15.70 17.51 -9.73
C GLY A 43 16.93 18.08 -10.45
N GLU A 44 16.88 19.33 -10.93
CA GLU A 44 18.00 19.97 -11.67
C GLU A 44 19.16 20.44 -10.77
N ARG A 45 20.34 20.68 -11.36
CA ARG A 45 21.60 20.97 -10.63
C ARG A 45 21.72 22.38 -10.02
N HIS A 46 20.63 22.97 -9.54
CA HIS A 46 20.64 24.24 -8.81
C HIS A 46 20.12 24.10 -7.36
N HIS A 47 20.49 25.05 -6.50
CA HIS A 47 20.04 25.06 -5.11
C HIS A 47 18.51 25.25 -5.04
N SER A 48 17.86 24.59 -4.07
CA SER A 48 16.39 24.57 -3.98
C SER A 48 15.77 25.96 -3.71
N THR A 49 16.53 26.90 -3.14
CA THR A 49 16.09 28.29 -2.89
C THR A 49 16.15 29.20 -4.13
N LEU A 50 16.65 28.68 -5.26
CA LEU A 50 16.71 29.35 -6.57
C LEU A 50 15.69 28.79 -7.57
N HIS A 51 14.84 27.86 -7.15
CA HIS A 51 13.83 27.25 -8.02
C HIS A 51 12.76 28.27 -8.44
N ILE A 52 12.43 28.29 -9.73
CA ILE A 52 11.36 29.08 -10.33
C ILE A 52 10.20 28.12 -10.64
N SER A 53 9.01 28.37 -10.08
CA SER A 53 7.79 27.62 -10.43
C SER A 53 7.28 28.03 -11.81
N GLN A 54 6.55 27.13 -12.49
CA GLN A 54 6.06 27.37 -13.85
C GLN A 54 5.10 28.57 -13.94
N ASP A 55 4.35 28.87 -12.86
CA ASP A 55 3.49 30.06 -12.75
C ASP A 55 4.26 31.37 -12.99
N ASN A 56 5.51 31.43 -12.53
CA ASN A 56 6.37 32.59 -12.70
C ASN A 56 7.05 32.64 -14.10
N GLN A 57 7.12 31.52 -14.82
CA GLN A 57 7.69 31.50 -16.17
C GLN A 57 6.78 32.25 -17.17
N VAL A 58 5.45 32.07 -17.05
CA VAL A 58 4.45 32.79 -17.87
C VAL A 58 4.59 34.31 -17.71
N ILE A 59 4.77 34.79 -16.49
CA ILE A 59 4.97 36.22 -16.18
C ILE A 59 6.27 36.74 -16.80
N SER A 60 7.33 35.91 -16.85
CA SER A 60 8.63 36.32 -17.40
C SER A 60 8.65 36.43 -18.93
N GLN A 61 7.84 35.65 -19.65
CA GLN A 61 7.84 35.64 -21.13
C GLN A 61 7.01 36.78 -21.74
N ASN A 62 5.98 37.27 -21.05
CA ASN A 62 5.08 38.33 -21.55
C ASN A 62 5.65 39.77 -21.47
N SER A 63 6.94 39.94 -21.17
CA SER A 63 7.56 41.26 -20.93
C SER A 63 8.46 41.78 -22.07
N TYR A 64 8.64 41.04 -23.16
CA TYR A 64 9.60 41.37 -24.23
C TYR A 64 9.02 41.54 -25.65
N LEU A 65 7.72 41.28 -25.87
CA LEU A 65 7.11 41.36 -27.20
C LEU A 65 5.71 42.01 -27.19
N THR A 66 5.65 43.33 -27.02
CA THR A 66 4.75 44.19 -27.82
C THR A 66 5.12 45.66 -27.66
N ASN A 67 5.71 46.23 -28.70
CA ASN A 67 5.79 47.66 -28.94
C ASN A 67 5.17 47.87 -30.33
N VAL A 68 4.25 48.85 -30.50
CA VAL A 68 3.45 49.09 -31.75
C VAL A 68 2.43 47.95 -32.01
N SER A 69 1.11 48.06 -31.79
CA SER A 69 0.05 48.96 -32.32
C SER A 69 -0.19 48.80 -33.84
N HIS A 70 -1.40 48.86 -34.43
CA HIS A 70 -2.72 49.31 -34.00
C HIS A 70 -3.87 48.41 -34.51
N SER A 71 -5.10 48.74 -34.07
CA SER A 71 -6.41 48.58 -34.75
C SER A 71 -7.24 47.30 -34.41
N ILE A 72 -8.59 47.30 -34.37
CA ILE A 72 -9.60 48.39 -34.20
C ILE A 72 -10.97 47.80 -33.76
N HIS A 73 -11.77 48.55 -32.95
CA HIS A 73 -13.23 48.39 -32.67
C HIS A 73 -13.80 47.01 -32.18
N GLN A 74 -14.91 46.89 -31.43
CA GLN A 74 -15.60 47.77 -30.45
C GLN A 74 -16.56 46.90 -29.57
N SER A 75 -17.06 47.50 -28.46
CA SER A 75 -18.32 47.26 -27.69
C SER A 75 -19.37 46.19 -28.09
N SER A 76 -20.27 45.67 -27.20
CA SER A 76 -20.36 45.57 -25.72
C SER A 76 -21.75 45.01 -25.26
N ILE A 77 -21.81 44.16 -24.22
CA ILE A 77 -23.02 43.94 -23.34
C ILE A 77 -24.18 43.19 -24.15
N PRO A 78 -25.36 42.78 -23.62
CA PRO A 78 -25.58 41.54 -22.84
C PRO A 78 -26.85 40.66 -23.17
N TYR A 79 -27.03 39.62 -22.34
CA TYR A 79 -28.31 39.00 -21.87
C TYR A 79 -29.09 37.94 -22.68
N ASN A 80 -29.87 37.18 -21.91
CA ASN A 80 -30.68 35.98 -22.23
C ASN A 80 -31.98 36.31 -23.00
N THR A 81 -32.68 35.28 -23.55
CA THR A 81 -33.87 34.64 -22.90
C THR A 81 -34.54 33.56 -23.77
N ALA A 82 -35.19 32.56 -23.12
CA ALA A 82 -36.39 31.79 -23.55
C ALA A 82 -36.36 30.99 -24.89
N SER A 83 -37.11 29.90 -25.12
CA SER A 83 -37.89 28.91 -24.31
C SER A 83 -38.09 27.63 -25.20
N THR A 84 -39.01 26.65 -25.08
CA THR A 84 -40.28 26.42 -24.33
C THR A 84 -40.63 24.90 -24.29
N SER A 85 -41.67 24.52 -23.52
CA SER A 85 -42.67 23.43 -23.68
C SER A 85 -42.60 22.41 -24.86
N SER A 86 -43.06 21.13 -24.75
CA SER A 86 -43.61 20.35 -23.61
C SER A 86 -43.99 18.88 -23.98
N SER A 87 -44.31 18.08 -22.94
CA SER A 87 -45.50 17.18 -22.82
C SER A 87 -45.67 15.82 -23.55
N ILE A 88 -45.87 14.77 -22.73
CA ILE A 88 -47.07 13.87 -22.66
C ILE A 88 -47.06 12.40 -23.24
N THR A 89 -47.44 11.46 -22.35
CA THR A 89 -48.04 10.09 -22.49
C THR A 89 -47.31 8.83 -23.01
N THR A 90 -47.18 7.86 -22.07
CA THR A 90 -47.55 6.42 -22.08
C THR A 90 -48.69 5.98 -23.04
N PRO A 91 -48.92 4.68 -23.42
CA PRO A 91 -48.92 3.53 -22.47
C PRO A 91 -48.65 2.08 -22.98
N GLN A 92 -48.54 1.13 -22.02
CA GLN A 92 -49.07 -0.27 -22.02
C GLN A 92 -48.67 -1.25 -23.17
N MET A 93 -48.85 -2.58 -23.10
CA MET A 93 -49.44 -3.51 -22.11
C MET A 93 -48.85 -4.94 -22.29
N ASP A 94 -48.94 -5.80 -21.26
CA ASP A 94 -49.26 -7.26 -21.34
C ASP A 94 -48.33 -8.28 -22.07
N GLN A 95 -48.34 -9.61 -21.80
CA GLN A 95 -48.97 -10.44 -20.75
C GLN A 95 -48.32 -11.85 -20.64
N THR A 96 -48.28 -12.45 -19.43
CA THR A 96 -48.47 -13.91 -19.15
C THR A 96 -47.43 -14.96 -19.65
N LYS A 97 -47.37 -16.25 -19.19
CA LYS A 97 -47.97 -17.03 -18.06
C LYS A 97 -47.20 -18.36 -17.83
N GLN A 98 -47.34 -18.95 -16.62
CA GLN A 98 -47.40 -20.43 -16.32
C GLN A 98 -46.09 -21.25 -16.61
N THR A 99 -45.74 -22.42 -16.03
CA THR A 99 -46.14 -23.35 -14.93
C THR A 99 -45.02 -24.42 -14.81
N SER A 100 -44.82 -25.32 -13.82
CA SER A 100 -45.43 -25.65 -12.50
C SER A 100 -44.55 -26.69 -11.73
N THR A 101 -44.89 -27.02 -10.47
CA THR A 101 -44.69 -28.34 -9.77
C THR A 101 -43.27 -28.95 -9.65
N SER A 102 -42.60 -28.96 -8.48
CA SER A 102 -42.67 -29.96 -7.35
C SER A 102 -41.94 -31.30 -7.65
N HIS A 103 -41.22 -32.01 -6.77
CA HIS A 103 -41.08 -32.10 -5.27
C HIS A 103 -39.56 -32.11 -4.88
N ILE A 104 -38.99 -32.14 -3.64
CA ILE A 104 -39.34 -32.65 -2.28
C ILE A 104 -39.25 -34.21 -2.18
N PRO A 105 -38.72 -34.89 -1.11
CA PRO A 105 -38.29 -34.46 0.24
C PRO A 105 -36.90 -34.93 0.82
N ILE A 106 -36.36 -34.15 1.78
CA ILE A 106 -35.86 -34.49 3.16
C ILE A 106 -34.81 -35.63 3.42
N VAL A 107 -33.89 -35.37 4.39
CA VAL A 107 -33.26 -36.24 5.44
C VAL A 107 -31.73 -35.98 5.50
N SER A 108 -31.17 -35.21 6.47
CA SER A 108 -30.79 -35.55 7.87
C SER A 108 -29.69 -36.64 8.02
N SER A 109 -28.75 -36.63 9.00
CA SER A 109 -28.40 -35.64 10.05
C SER A 109 -27.11 -36.01 10.83
N VAL A 110 -26.47 -35.01 11.45
CA VAL A 110 -25.92 -35.02 12.85
C VAL A 110 -24.64 -35.84 13.24
N ASN A 111 -23.62 -35.11 13.74
CA ASN A 111 -22.63 -35.43 14.81
C ASN A 111 -21.60 -36.59 14.65
N SER A 112 -20.47 -36.68 15.39
CA SER A 112 -19.60 -35.69 16.12
C SER A 112 -18.31 -36.37 16.67
N SER A 113 -17.51 -35.64 17.47
CA SER A 113 -16.51 -36.09 18.49
C SER A 113 -15.01 -36.19 18.13
N HIS A 114 -14.16 -36.17 19.18
CA HIS A 114 -12.68 -36.04 19.25
C HIS A 114 -12.09 -37.10 20.22
N PRO A 115 -10.77 -37.12 20.58
CA PRO A 115 -9.55 -37.15 19.75
C PRO A 115 -8.82 -38.53 19.81
N PRO A 116 -7.88 -38.95 20.71
CA PRO A 116 -6.92 -38.27 21.63
C PRO A 116 -5.42 -38.76 21.61
N PHE A 117 -4.57 -38.00 22.33
CA PHE A 117 -3.40 -38.40 23.17
C PHE A 117 -2.07 -39.05 22.65
N SER A 118 -0.96 -38.37 23.01
CA SER A 118 0.35 -38.88 23.58
C SER A 118 1.35 -39.70 22.73
N SER A 119 2.66 -39.79 23.05
CA SER A 119 3.65 -38.85 23.67
C SER A 119 5.08 -39.46 23.69
N GLN A 120 6.14 -38.62 23.88
CA GLN A 120 7.52 -39.00 24.32
C GLN A 120 8.37 -39.90 23.38
N ASN A 121 9.69 -40.11 23.55
CA ASN A 121 10.84 -39.25 23.95
C ASN A 121 12.16 -39.97 23.56
N ALA A 122 13.19 -39.27 23.06
CA ALA A 122 14.60 -39.69 23.13
C ALA A 122 15.55 -38.51 22.85
N GLN A 123 16.77 -38.54 23.40
CA GLN A 123 17.81 -37.53 23.22
C GLN A 123 19.14 -38.19 22.81
N ASN A 124 19.99 -37.45 22.06
CA ASN A 124 21.42 -37.35 22.38
C ASN A 124 22.08 -36.18 21.64
N ASN A 125 23.15 -35.63 22.23
CA ASN A 125 23.84 -34.40 21.78
C ASN A 125 25.25 -34.68 21.26
N SER A 126 25.76 -33.88 20.32
CA SER A 126 27.11 -33.27 20.44
C SER A 126 27.41 -32.18 19.38
N THR A 127 27.96 -31.06 19.88
CA THR A 127 28.92 -30.13 19.24
C THR A 127 28.76 -29.68 17.77
N LEU A 128 28.21 -28.48 17.61
CA LEU A 128 28.84 -27.29 16.99
C LEU A 128 29.87 -27.49 15.85
N THR A 129 29.49 -27.06 14.64
CA THR A 129 30.39 -26.34 13.73
C THR A 129 29.62 -25.26 12.97
N SER A 130 30.21 -24.07 12.79
CA SER A 130 29.55 -22.94 12.11
C SER A 130 29.81 -22.94 10.60
N CYS A 131 28.76 -22.85 9.78
CA CYS A 131 28.89 -22.41 8.39
C CYS A 131 27.60 -21.73 7.92
N ALA A 132 27.73 -20.75 7.03
CA ALA A 132 26.60 -19.99 6.49
C ALA A 132 26.44 -20.28 4.99
N THR A 133 25.21 -20.57 4.55
CA THR A 133 24.84 -20.57 3.13
C THR A 133 23.39 -20.17 2.93
N SER A 134 23.15 -19.43 1.86
CA SER A 134 21.84 -19.05 1.34
C SER A 134 21.15 -20.21 0.61
N SER A 135 19.85 -20.41 0.84
CA SER A 135 19.03 -21.39 0.12
C SER A 135 17.91 -20.73 -0.70
N ASN A 136 18.17 -20.45 -1.97
CA ASN A 136 17.10 -20.18 -2.95
C ASN A 136 16.54 -21.52 -3.45
N GLN A 137 15.29 -21.85 -3.11
CA GLN A 137 14.59 -23.02 -3.66
C GLN A 137 13.43 -22.56 -4.55
N PHE A 138 13.61 -22.66 -5.87
CA PHE A 138 12.52 -22.48 -6.83
C PHE A 138 11.72 -23.77 -6.93
N LEU A 139 10.42 -23.72 -6.61
CA LEU A 139 9.50 -24.87 -6.74
C LEU A 139 8.88 -24.91 -8.15
N SER A 140 9.08 -26.02 -8.86
CA SER A 140 8.43 -26.29 -10.14
C SER A 140 7.02 -26.87 -9.95
N CYS A 141 6.01 -26.28 -10.61
CA CYS A 141 4.66 -26.83 -10.61
C CYS A 141 4.56 -28.02 -11.58
N GLY A 142 4.36 -29.23 -11.06
CA GLY A 142 4.09 -30.43 -11.85
C GLY A 142 2.60 -30.67 -12.05
N CYS A 143 2.18 -31.00 -13.27
CA CYS A 143 0.82 -31.45 -13.58
C CYS A 143 0.81 -32.98 -13.79
N THR A 144 0.11 -33.72 -12.92
CA THR A 144 0.01 -35.18 -13.00
C THR A 144 -1.15 -35.62 -13.90
N SER A 145 -0.83 -36.01 -15.13
CA SER A 145 -1.66 -36.93 -15.92
C SER A 145 -1.17 -38.37 -15.67
N MET A 146 -2.08 -39.30 -15.36
CA MET A 146 -1.73 -40.71 -15.23
C MET A 146 -1.59 -41.36 -16.61
N GLU A 147 -0.35 -41.46 -17.11
CA GLU A 147 0.01 -42.36 -18.20
C GLU A 147 0.97 -43.44 -17.70
N GLN A 148 1.02 -44.57 -18.41
CA GLN A 148 1.79 -45.75 -18.03
C GLN A 148 3.31 -45.53 -18.13
N SER A 149 4.06 -46.27 -17.31
CA SER A 149 5.51 -46.09 -17.12
C SER A 149 6.34 -46.33 -18.38
N LYS A 150 6.70 -45.25 -19.07
CA LYS A 150 7.79 -45.20 -20.06
C LYS A 150 9.12 -44.84 -19.36
N PRO A 151 10.28 -45.24 -19.90
CA PRO A 151 11.58 -44.83 -19.37
C PRO A 151 11.73 -43.30 -19.38
N GLN A 152 12.43 -42.74 -18.38
CA GLN A 152 12.63 -41.30 -18.28
C GLN A 152 13.57 -40.80 -19.39
N THR A 153 13.01 -40.05 -20.34
CA THR A 153 13.76 -39.36 -21.40
C THR A 153 13.86 -37.87 -21.12
N THR A 154 14.97 -37.28 -21.53
CA THR A 154 15.23 -35.83 -21.50
C THR A 154 15.69 -35.36 -22.88
N VAL A 155 15.71 -34.05 -23.11
CA VAL A 155 16.12 -33.47 -24.40
C VAL A 155 17.43 -32.71 -24.21
N LEU A 156 18.47 -33.13 -24.93
CA LEU A 156 19.71 -32.38 -25.05
C LEU A 156 19.51 -31.15 -25.93
N LEU A 157 19.92 -29.99 -25.40
CA LEU A 157 20.12 -28.77 -26.15
C LEU A 157 21.59 -28.64 -26.53
N SER A 158 21.84 -28.09 -27.72
CA SER A 158 23.17 -27.86 -28.29
C SER A 158 24.02 -26.98 -27.36
N THR A 159 24.91 -27.61 -26.60
CA THR A 159 25.80 -26.97 -25.62
C THR A 159 27.26 -27.08 -26.05
N THR A 160 28.06 -26.05 -25.75
CA THR A 160 29.47 -25.97 -26.11
C THR A 160 30.24 -25.10 -25.10
N LYS A 161 31.56 -25.26 -25.01
CA LYS A 161 32.47 -24.42 -24.23
C LYS A 161 33.32 -23.57 -25.17
N VAL A 162 33.48 -22.30 -24.84
CA VAL A 162 34.26 -21.34 -25.62
C VAL A 162 35.22 -20.57 -24.73
N HIS A 163 36.27 -20.01 -25.34
CA HIS A 163 37.13 -19.03 -24.69
C HIS A 163 36.60 -17.62 -24.94
N ILE A 164 36.12 -16.95 -23.88
CA ILE A 164 35.70 -15.55 -23.90
C ILE A 164 36.83 -14.64 -23.40
N LEU A 165 37.01 -13.48 -24.02
CA LEU A 165 37.96 -12.47 -23.59
C LEU A 165 37.41 -11.69 -22.38
N ASP A 166 38.18 -11.61 -21.30
CA ASP A 166 37.85 -10.84 -20.10
C ASP A 166 38.37 -9.39 -20.16
N ALA A 167 37.94 -8.55 -19.21
CA ALA A 167 38.31 -7.13 -19.15
C ALA A 167 39.80 -6.87 -18.82
N ARG A 168 40.60 -7.91 -18.58
CA ARG A 168 42.06 -7.84 -18.37
C ARG A 168 42.85 -8.35 -19.58
N GLY A 169 42.18 -8.81 -20.63
CA GLY A 169 42.79 -9.34 -21.85
C GLY A 169 43.10 -10.83 -21.81
N TYR A 170 42.67 -11.56 -20.78
CA TYR A 170 42.84 -13.01 -20.69
C TYR A 170 41.62 -13.76 -21.22
N TYR A 171 41.84 -14.97 -21.74
CA TYR A 171 40.75 -15.85 -22.15
C TYR A 171 40.31 -16.74 -20.98
N GLN A 172 39.02 -16.73 -20.67
CA GLN A 172 38.40 -17.63 -19.69
C GLN A 172 37.46 -18.62 -20.38
N THR A 173 37.35 -19.85 -19.87
CA THR A 173 36.41 -20.85 -20.39
C THR A 173 35.00 -20.58 -19.84
N VAL A 174 34.02 -20.45 -20.75
CA VAL A 174 32.59 -20.28 -20.40
C VAL A 174 31.72 -21.27 -21.17
N ARG A 175 30.60 -21.66 -20.56
CA ARG A 175 29.67 -22.62 -21.17
C ARG A 175 28.52 -21.89 -21.86
N VAL A 176 28.26 -22.28 -23.09
CA VAL A 176 27.31 -21.65 -24.02
C VAL A 176 26.21 -22.65 -24.37
N VAL A 177 24.96 -22.20 -24.39
CA VAL A 177 23.89 -22.89 -25.11
C VAL A 177 23.66 -22.18 -26.43
N LEU A 178 23.61 -22.97 -27.50
CA LEU A 178 23.14 -22.52 -28.80
C LEU A 178 21.62 -22.75 -28.81
N ASP A 179 20.85 -21.69 -29.06
CA ASP A 179 19.38 -21.72 -29.18
C ASP A 179 18.95 -21.05 -30.49
N ASN A 180 18.39 -21.84 -31.41
CA ASN A 180 17.92 -21.36 -32.72
C ASN A 180 16.54 -20.68 -32.69
N ALA A 181 15.84 -20.67 -31.54
CA ALA A 181 14.59 -19.96 -31.36
C ALA A 181 14.79 -18.53 -30.82
N SER A 182 15.89 -18.24 -30.14
CA SER A 182 16.20 -16.87 -29.68
C SER A 182 16.67 -15.95 -30.81
N GLN A 183 16.09 -14.75 -30.87
CA GLN A 183 16.56 -13.65 -31.74
C GLN A 183 17.70 -12.83 -31.13
N ALA A 184 18.02 -13.02 -29.86
CA ALA A 184 18.96 -12.20 -29.10
C ALA A 184 20.02 -13.04 -28.37
N TYR A 185 21.11 -12.38 -27.98
CA TYR A 185 22.22 -12.98 -27.24
C TYR A 185 22.14 -12.58 -25.76
N PHE A 186 22.37 -13.54 -24.85
CA PHE A 186 22.28 -13.29 -23.39
C PHE A 186 23.54 -13.74 -22.65
N ILE A 187 23.92 -13.01 -21.60
CA ILE A 187 24.98 -13.37 -20.64
C ILE A 187 24.45 -13.31 -19.21
N SER A 188 24.87 -14.26 -18.36
CA SER A 188 24.54 -14.26 -16.95
C SER A 188 25.27 -13.13 -16.19
N GLU A 189 24.61 -12.46 -15.26
CA GLU A 189 25.23 -11.38 -14.47
C GLU A 189 26.38 -11.92 -13.59
N ASN A 190 26.32 -13.20 -13.20
CA ASN A 190 27.45 -13.89 -12.57
C ASN A 190 28.67 -14.00 -13.51
N CYS A 191 28.46 -14.41 -14.76
CA CYS A 191 29.54 -14.50 -15.75
C CYS A 191 30.11 -13.11 -16.09
N LEU A 192 29.24 -12.12 -16.32
CA LEU A 192 29.63 -10.72 -16.54
C LEU A 192 30.55 -10.21 -15.42
N ASN A 193 30.16 -10.43 -14.16
CA ASN A 193 30.92 -10.00 -12.98
C ASN A 193 32.26 -10.74 -12.85
N ARG A 194 32.31 -12.05 -13.15
CA ARG A 194 33.55 -12.86 -13.19
C ARG A 194 34.54 -12.36 -14.26
N LEU A 195 34.04 -11.94 -15.42
CA LEU A 195 34.86 -11.42 -16.52
C LEU A 195 35.21 -9.92 -16.37
N GLY A 196 34.57 -9.21 -15.44
CA GLY A 196 34.77 -7.78 -15.21
C GLY A 196 34.30 -6.87 -16.37
N LEU A 197 33.47 -7.37 -17.28
CA LEU A 197 33.09 -6.67 -18.51
C LEU A 197 32.23 -5.43 -18.24
N SER A 198 32.45 -4.36 -19.03
CA SER A 198 31.80 -3.07 -18.84
C SER A 198 30.35 -3.06 -19.36
N ARG A 199 29.37 -3.13 -18.45
CA ARG A 199 27.95 -2.98 -18.79
C ARG A 199 27.59 -1.53 -19.13
N LYS A 200 26.92 -1.33 -20.27
CA LYS A 200 26.14 -0.13 -20.57
C LYS A 200 24.73 -0.29 -19.98
N LYS A 201 24.19 0.76 -19.37
CA LYS A 201 22.85 0.72 -18.77
C LYS A 201 21.78 0.84 -19.86
N LEU A 202 21.22 -0.30 -20.25
CA LEU A 202 20.12 -0.42 -21.20
C LEU A 202 19.07 -1.39 -20.65
N ILE A 203 17.81 -0.97 -20.65
CA ILE A 203 16.67 -1.76 -20.16
C ILE A 203 15.77 -2.04 -21.37
N VAL A 204 15.86 -3.26 -21.90
CA VAL A 204 15.04 -3.76 -22.99
C VAL A 204 14.06 -4.80 -22.43
N PRO A 205 12.77 -4.77 -22.81
CA PRO A 205 11.84 -5.85 -22.52
C PRO A 205 12.14 -7.05 -23.43
N ILE A 206 12.60 -8.16 -22.85
CA ILE A 206 12.66 -9.45 -23.53
C ILE A 206 11.23 -10.02 -23.54
N VAL A 207 10.74 -10.44 -24.71
CA VAL A 207 9.41 -11.04 -24.86
C VAL A 207 9.57 -12.53 -25.14
N GLY A 208 9.17 -13.36 -24.19
CA GLY A 208 9.17 -14.81 -24.30
C GLY A 208 7.92 -15.36 -24.98
N ILE A 209 7.85 -16.69 -25.04
CA ILE A 209 6.66 -17.41 -25.53
C ILE A 209 5.44 -17.00 -24.68
N ASN A 210 4.31 -16.79 -25.35
CA ASN A 210 3.06 -16.28 -24.79
C ASN A 210 3.14 -14.85 -24.19
N GLN A 211 4.01 -13.98 -24.73
CA GLN A 211 4.14 -12.55 -24.37
C GLN A 211 4.52 -12.29 -22.90
N SER A 212 5.13 -13.27 -22.24
CA SER A 212 5.82 -13.07 -20.97
C SER A 212 6.95 -12.05 -21.15
N SER A 213 7.04 -11.04 -20.28
CA SER A 213 8.06 -10.01 -20.37
C SER A 213 8.99 -10.00 -19.15
N SER A 214 10.29 -9.96 -19.43
CA SER A 214 11.36 -9.72 -18.45
C SER A 214 12.21 -8.53 -18.92
N THR A 215 13.04 -7.96 -18.06
CA THR A 215 13.86 -6.78 -18.37
C THR A 215 15.35 -7.08 -18.26
N THR A 216 16.14 -6.51 -19.16
CA THR A 216 17.60 -6.65 -19.16
C THR A 216 18.24 -5.76 -18.08
N ASN A 217 19.27 -6.28 -17.41
CA ASN A 217 20.06 -5.53 -16.41
C ASN A 217 21.18 -4.67 -17.06
N GLY A 218 21.25 -4.64 -18.38
CA GLY A 218 22.23 -3.91 -19.16
C GLY A 218 22.55 -4.60 -20.48
N ILE A 219 23.55 -4.07 -21.18
CA ILE A 219 24.12 -4.65 -22.40
C ILE A 219 25.65 -4.57 -22.37
N THR A 220 26.35 -5.55 -22.92
CA THR A 220 27.82 -5.61 -22.98
C THR A 220 28.28 -6.16 -24.31
N ASN A 221 29.49 -5.83 -24.75
CA ASN A 221 30.15 -6.58 -25.82
C ASN A 221 31.05 -7.66 -25.22
N CYS A 222 31.27 -8.76 -25.94
CA CYS A 222 32.35 -9.70 -25.68
C CYS A 222 32.91 -10.27 -26.98
N THR A 223 34.09 -10.87 -26.91
CA THR A 223 34.69 -11.63 -28.02
C THR A 223 34.96 -13.06 -27.57
N ILE A 224 34.46 -14.04 -28.33
CA ILE A 224 34.66 -15.48 -28.09
C ILE A 224 35.45 -16.15 -29.21
N LYS A 225 36.16 -17.24 -28.89
CA LYS A 225 36.85 -18.13 -29.83
C LYS A 225 36.72 -19.61 -29.39
N PRO A 226 36.98 -20.59 -30.27
CA PRO A 226 37.03 -22.01 -29.88
C PRO A 226 38.08 -22.29 -28.80
N LEU A 227 37.96 -23.41 -28.09
CA LEU A 227 38.95 -23.81 -27.09
C LEU A 227 40.33 -24.01 -27.71
N ASN A 228 40.38 -24.85 -28.75
CA ASN A 228 41.61 -25.39 -29.33
C ASN A 228 42.14 -24.59 -30.54
N LYS A 229 41.57 -23.42 -30.85
CA LYS A 229 41.93 -22.58 -32.01
C LYS A 229 41.95 -21.11 -31.65
N ASN A 230 42.89 -20.35 -32.22
CA ASN A 230 42.98 -18.91 -31.99
C ASN A 230 41.96 -18.09 -32.79
N ASP A 231 41.50 -18.63 -33.91
CA ASP A 231 40.57 -18.01 -34.85
C ASP A 231 39.64 -19.11 -35.44
N PRO A 232 38.43 -18.75 -35.93
CA PRO A 232 37.86 -17.42 -35.97
C PRO A 232 37.44 -16.89 -34.58
N LYS A 233 37.49 -15.57 -34.43
CA LYS A 233 36.99 -14.83 -33.26
C LYS A 233 35.67 -14.17 -33.61
N PHE A 234 34.65 -14.36 -32.78
CA PHE A 234 33.33 -13.75 -32.95
C PHE A 234 33.11 -12.70 -31.87
N THR A 235 32.61 -11.52 -32.24
CA THR A 235 32.25 -10.47 -31.27
C THR A 235 30.74 -10.30 -31.26
N PHE A 236 30.13 -10.43 -30.08
CA PHE A 236 28.68 -10.36 -29.89
C PHE A 236 28.32 -9.28 -28.87
N GLU A 237 27.23 -8.55 -29.14
CA GLU A 237 26.57 -7.69 -28.18
C GLU A 237 25.53 -8.52 -27.41
N LEU A 238 25.65 -8.57 -26.09
CA LEU A 238 24.97 -9.47 -25.16
C LEU A 238 24.13 -8.69 -24.17
N PHE A 239 22.86 -9.07 -24.04
CA PHE A 239 21.99 -8.56 -22.99
C PHE A 239 22.24 -9.26 -21.66
N VAL A 240 22.30 -8.50 -20.56
CA VAL A 240 22.60 -9.02 -19.23
C VAL A 240 21.33 -9.52 -18.55
N LEU A 241 21.34 -10.77 -18.09
CA LEU A 241 20.27 -11.41 -17.32
C LEU A 241 20.80 -11.95 -15.98
N PRO A 242 20.01 -11.97 -14.89
CA PRO A 242 20.43 -12.57 -13.62
C PRO A 242 20.85 -14.05 -13.73
N LYS A 243 20.15 -14.84 -14.56
CA LYS A 243 20.47 -16.21 -14.96
C LYS A 243 19.95 -16.41 -16.38
N VAL A 244 20.68 -17.14 -17.23
CA VAL A 244 20.35 -17.33 -18.65
C VAL A 244 19.28 -18.41 -18.85
N CYS A 245 19.50 -19.61 -18.31
CA CYS A 245 18.55 -20.72 -18.31
C CYS A 245 18.73 -21.59 -17.06
N ALA A 246 17.96 -22.67 -16.94
CA ALA A 246 18.21 -23.75 -15.97
C ALA A 246 19.58 -24.42 -16.20
N GLU A 247 19.97 -25.34 -15.32
CA GLU A 247 21.14 -26.18 -15.55
C GLU A 247 20.85 -27.18 -16.67
N MET A 248 21.83 -27.42 -17.53
CA MET A 248 21.68 -28.25 -18.73
C MET A 248 22.69 -29.38 -18.72
N PRO A 249 22.30 -30.63 -19.01
CA PRO A 249 20.94 -31.16 -18.95
C PRO A 249 20.35 -31.02 -17.52
N SER A 250 19.03 -31.07 -17.39
CA SER A 250 18.36 -30.96 -16.08
C SER A 250 18.59 -32.15 -15.14
N ILE A 251 19.13 -33.25 -15.67
CA ILE A 251 19.41 -34.53 -15.00
C ILE A 251 20.63 -35.19 -15.68
N GLN A 252 21.34 -36.06 -14.95
CA GLN A 252 22.51 -36.76 -15.48
C GLN A 252 22.11 -37.83 -16.52
N ILE A 253 22.82 -37.84 -17.64
CA ILE A 253 22.50 -38.67 -18.81
C ILE A 253 23.40 -39.91 -18.88
N ASN A 254 22.81 -41.06 -19.24
CA ASN A 254 23.56 -42.28 -19.51
C ASN A 254 24.04 -42.32 -20.97
N THR A 255 25.36 -42.30 -21.17
CA THR A 255 25.99 -42.19 -22.50
C THR A 255 26.58 -43.52 -23.01
N LYS A 256 26.49 -44.61 -22.24
CA LYS A 256 27.21 -45.88 -22.48
C LYS A 256 26.91 -46.52 -23.84
N ASN A 257 25.73 -46.27 -24.40
CA ASN A 257 25.22 -46.96 -25.60
C ASN A 257 25.39 -46.13 -26.89
N TRP A 258 26.07 -44.98 -26.82
CA TRP A 258 26.17 -44.01 -27.94
C TRP A 258 27.50 -44.15 -28.69
N HIS A 259 27.69 -45.29 -29.34
CA HIS A 259 28.92 -45.60 -30.09
C HIS A 259 29.18 -44.65 -31.28
N HIS A 260 28.15 -43.93 -31.76
CA HIS A 260 28.27 -42.96 -32.85
C HIS A 260 29.01 -41.67 -32.47
N ILE A 261 29.18 -41.37 -31.16
CA ILE A 261 29.86 -40.16 -30.70
C ILE A 261 31.25 -40.40 -30.09
N SER A 262 31.70 -41.64 -29.92
CA SER A 262 32.96 -41.95 -29.21
C SER A 262 34.22 -41.38 -29.86
N ASN A 263 34.13 -41.08 -31.16
CA ASN A 263 35.26 -40.65 -31.98
C ASN A 263 35.15 -39.16 -32.41
N LEU A 264 34.25 -38.38 -31.78
CA LEU A 264 33.98 -36.99 -32.13
C LEU A 264 34.62 -36.02 -31.12
N GLU A 265 35.25 -34.94 -31.61
CA GLU A 265 35.70 -33.81 -30.77
C GLU A 265 34.47 -33.00 -30.30
N LEU A 266 33.87 -33.43 -29.19
CA LEU A 266 32.67 -32.79 -28.63
C LEU A 266 32.97 -31.37 -28.13
N GLY A 267 32.10 -30.43 -28.48
CA GLY A 267 32.20 -29.03 -28.08
C GLY A 267 31.94 -28.78 -26.60
N ASP A 268 31.38 -29.73 -25.86
CA ASP A 268 31.28 -29.72 -24.39
C ASP A 268 31.56 -31.12 -23.82
N ASP A 269 32.73 -31.29 -23.19
CA ASP A 269 33.14 -32.51 -22.48
C ASP A 269 32.24 -32.89 -21.28
N LYS A 270 31.29 -32.03 -20.89
CA LYS A 270 30.35 -32.26 -19.77
C LYS A 270 28.89 -32.13 -20.18
N PHE A 271 28.58 -32.39 -21.46
CA PHE A 271 27.20 -32.38 -21.99
C PHE A 271 26.24 -33.32 -21.24
N ASN A 272 26.74 -34.32 -20.51
CA ASN A 272 25.94 -35.33 -19.79
C ASN A 272 25.77 -35.04 -18.29
N ILE A 273 26.37 -33.97 -17.76
CA ILE A 273 26.35 -33.58 -16.34
C ILE A 273 25.58 -32.27 -16.18
N PRO A 274 24.59 -32.17 -15.26
CA PRO A 274 23.94 -30.91 -14.94
C PRO A 274 24.95 -29.84 -14.52
N ALA A 275 24.95 -28.73 -15.24
CA ALA A 275 25.77 -27.57 -14.94
C ALA A 275 25.12 -26.29 -15.48
N PRO A 276 25.38 -25.11 -14.88
CA PRO A 276 24.86 -23.84 -15.38
C PRO A 276 25.41 -23.48 -16.76
N VAL A 277 24.68 -22.62 -17.46
CA VAL A 277 25.09 -22.00 -18.73
C VAL A 277 25.35 -20.52 -18.49
N ASP A 278 26.48 -20.03 -19.01
CA ASP A 278 26.93 -18.65 -18.85
C ASP A 278 26.37 -17.71 -19.93
N ILE A 279 26.21 -18.22 -21.16
CA ILE A 279 25.85 -17.46 -22.36
C ILE A 279 24.82 -18.22 -23.20
N LEU A 280 23.86 -17.53 -23.80
CA LEU A 280 23.00 -18.04 -24.87
C LEU A 280 23.33 -17.35 -26.19
N LEU A 281 23.57 -18.14 -27.24
CA LEU A 281 23.74 -17.67 -28.60
C LEU A 281 22.51 -17.98 -29.46
N GLY A 282 21.82 -16.91 -29.90
CA GLY A 282 20.63 -16.96 -30.74
C GLY A 282 20.87 -17.30 -32.21
N ALA A 283 19.79 -17.38 -32.99
CA ALA A 283 19.74 -17.84 -34.37
C ALA A 283 20.74 -17.17 -35.35
N HIS A 284 21.09 -15.90 -35.16
CA HIS A 284 22.08 -15.23 -36.02
C HIS A 284 23.53 -15.71 -35.78
N ALA A 285 23.84 -16.34 -34.64
CA ALA A 285 25.13 -17.02 -34.47
C ALA A 285 25.17 -18.36 -35.23
N TYR A 286 24.04 -19.09 -35.32
CA TYR A 286 23.99 -20.40 -35.99
C TYR A 286 24.49 -20.35 -37.45
N SER A 287 24.08 -19.33 -38.22
CA SER A 287 24.52 -19.15 -39.61
C SER A 287 26.02 -18.88 -39.77
N GLN A 288 26.74 -18.56 -38.69
CA GLN A 288 28.19 -18.33 -38.68
C GLN A 288 29.00 -19.50 -38.10
N ILE A 289 28.36 -20.44 -37.39
CA ILE A 289 29.06 -21.48 -36.60
C ILE A 289 28.71 -22.93 -36.98
N ILE A 290 27.60 -23.19 -37.67
CA ILE A 290 27.29 -24.53 -38.20
C ILE A 290 28.30 -24.92 -39.30
N LYS A 291 28.61 -26.21 -39.38
CA LYS A 291 29.27 -26.86 -40.52
C LYS A 291 28.36 -27.97 -41.10
N PRO A 292 28.62 -28.49 -42.31
CA PRO A 292 27.77 -29.50 -42.94
C PRO A 292 27.81 -30.90 -42.27
N GLY A 293 28.72 -31.15 -41.31
CA GLY A 293 28.81 -32.45 -40.63
C GLY A 293 27.60 -32.74 -39.72
N ILE A 294 26.90 -33.84 -39.97
CA ILE A 294 25.84 -34.38 -39.10
C ILE A 294 26.06 -35.90 -38.95
N VAL A 295 26.04 -36.40 -37.72
CA VAL A 295 26.05 -37.84 -37.41
C VAL A 295 24.75 -38.17 -36.68
N GLN A 296 23.98 -39.11 -37.25
CA GLN A 296 22.74 -39.58 -36.65
C GLN A 296 23.00 -40.77 -35.72
N GLY A 297 22.30 -40.81 -34.58
CA GLY A 297 22.25 -41.99 -33.71
C GLY A 297 21.14 -42.95 -34.11
N GLN A 298 20.98 -44.02 -33.34
CA GLN A 298 19.79 -44.88 -33.41
C GLN A 298 18.53 -44.11 -32.92
N PRO A 299 17.30 -44.60 -33.18
CA PRO A 299 16.11 -44.06 -32.55
C PRO A 299 16.27 -43.90 -31.02
N GLU A 300 15.72 -42.82 -30.47
CA GLU A 300 15.92 -42.35 -29.08
C GLU A 300 17.33 -41.89 -28.67
N GLN A 301 18.33 -41.93 -29.56
CA GLN A 301 19.65 -41.33 -29.33
C GLN A 301 19.72 -39.90 -29.92
N PRO A 302 20.59 -39.01 -29.40
CA PRO A 302 20.74 -37.68 -29.95
C PRO A 302 21.53 -37.70 -31.26
N ILE A 303 21.29 -36.70 -32.11
CA ILE A 303 22.15 -36.39 -33.25
C ILE A 303 23.36 -35.58 -32.78
N ALA A 304 24.49 -35.73 -33.47
CA ALA A 304 25.63 -34.84 -33.34
C ALA A 304 25.72 -33.93 -34.58
N MET A 305 25.90 -32.63 -34.36
CA MET A 305 26.07 -31.62 -35.40
C MET A 305 27.44 -30.97 -35.26
N GLU A 306 28.18 -30.85 -36.35
CA GLU A 306 29.50 -30.24 -36.35
C GLU A 306 29.37 -28.70 -36.31
N THR A 307 30.15 -28.06 -35.44
CA THR A 307 30.27 -26.60 -35.39
C THR A 307 31.74 -26.16 -35.43
N ILE A 308 31.96 -24.86 -35.51
CA ILE A 308 33.27 -24.24 -35.35
C ILE A 308 33.82 -24.44 -33.92
N PHE A 309 32.97 -24.68 -32.92
CA PHE A 309 33.34 -24.94 -31.53
C PHE A 309 33.44 -26.45 -31.17
N GLY A 310 33.35 -27.35 -32.16
CA GLY A 310 33.31 -28.80 -31.97
C GLY A 310 31.94 -29.40 -32.26
N TRP A 311 31.76 -30.69 -32.01
CA TRP A 311 30.50 -31.40 -32.22
C TRP A 311 29.53 -31.15 -31.05
N VAL A 312 28.32 -30.66 -31.34
CA VAL A 312 27.26 -30.43 -30.34
C VAL A 312 26.16 -31.48 -30.47
N LEU A 313 25.58 -31.90 -29.35
CA LEU A 313 24.53 -32.92 -29.32
C LEU A 313 23.14 -32.30 -29.19
N LEU A 314 22.15 -32.87 -29.87
CA LEU A 314 20.76 -32.40 -29.88
C LEU A 314 19.77 -33.58 -29.93
N GLY A 315 18.65 -33.48 -29.21
CA GLY A 315 17.56 -34.46 -29.28
C GLY A 315 17.42 -35.33 -28.03
N ASN A 316 16.67 -36.43 -28.13
CA ASN A 316 16.34 -37.26 -26.97
C ASN A 316 17.57 -37.96 -26.39
N ALA A 317 17.54 -38.14 -25.06
CA ALA A 317 18.55 -38.83 -24.28
C ALA A 317 17.88 -39.57 -23.10
N GLN A 318 18.44 -40.71 -22.70
CA GLN A 318 17.95 -41.52 -21.58
C GLN A 318 18.63 -41.11 -20.27
N ALA A 319 17.84 -41.00 -19.20
CA ALA A 319 18.32 -40.70 -17.85
C ALA A 319 19.09 -41.88 -17.22
N PHE A 320 19.73 -41.67 -16.07
CA PHE A 320 20.25 -42.74 -15.22
C PHE A 320 19.14 -43.30 -14.30
N ASP A 321 18.91 -44.61 -14.30
CA ASP A 321 17.74 -45.27 -13.67
C ASP A 321 17.57 -45.09 -12.15
N ASN A 322 18.56 -44.53 -11.44
CA ASN A 322 18.60 -44.47 -9.97
C ASN A 322 17.94 -43.21 -9.36
N GLN A 323 17.07 -42.48 -10.08
CA GLN A 323 16.37 -41.29 -9.55
C GLN A 323 14.85 -41.40 -9.69
N ILE A 324 14.18 -41.71 -8.57
CA ILE A 324 12.74 -41.98 -8.46
C ILE A 324 11.87 -40.71 -8.65
N THR A 325 12.45 -39.51 -8.61
CA THR A 325 11.76 -38.25 -8.88
C THR A 325 11.61 -38.02 -10.39
N SER A 326 10.37 -37.96 -10.89
CA SER A 326 10.10 -37.52 -12.26
C SER A 326 10.53 -36.05 -12.46
N PRO A 327 11.40 -35.74 -13.43
CA PRO A 327 11.88 -34.39 -13.66
C PRO A 327 10.77 -33.52 -14.27
N PRO A 328 10.67 -32.22 -13.92
CA PRO A 328 9.70 -31.33 -14.51
C PRO A 328 10.03 -31.10 -16.00
N VAL A 329 9.12 -31.51 -16.88
CA VAL A 329 9.16 -31.14 -18.32
C VAL A 329 9.05 -29.62 -18.41
N SER A 330 10.20 -28.95 -18.60
CA SER A 330 10.32 -27.50 -18.40
C SER A 330 9.78 -26.65 -19.56
N CYS A 331 8.55 -26.92 -19.98
CA CYS A 331 7.76 -26.00 -20.79
C CYS A 331 7.59 -24.67 -20.04
N HIS A 332 8.35 -23.64 -20.44
CA HIS A 332 8.29 -22.29 -19.87
C HIS A 332 7.03 -21.53 -20.36
N LEU A 333 5.86 -22.15 -20.15
CA LEU A 333 4.58 -21.76 -20.73
C LEU A 333 3.73 -21.04 -19.69
N THR A 334 4.07 -19.78 -19.41
CA THR A 334 3.24 -18.91 -18.57
C THR A 334 1.95 -18.54 -19.30
N SER A 335 0.93 -19.38 -19.14
CA SER A 335 -0.43 -19.11 -19.63
C SER A 335 -1.40 -19.05 -18.47
N ILE A 336 -2.02 -17.88 -18.28
CA ILE A 336 -3.48 -17.67 -18.29
C ILE A 336 -3.73 -16.16 -18.14
N HIS A 337 -4.70 -15.63 -18.89
CA HIS A 337 -5.19 -14.26 -18.72
C HIS A 337 -6.11 -14.16 -17.46
N THR A 338 -5.52 -14.26 -16.27
CA THR A 338 -6.09 -13.60 -15.09
C THR A 338 -5.72 -12.11 -15.13
N PRO A 339 -6.50 -11.21 -14.49
CA PRO A 339 -5.95 -9.92 -14.11
C PRO A 339 -4.72 -10.19 -13.24
N SER A 340 -3.60 -9.49 -13.48
CA SER A 340 -2.40 -9.71 -12.68
C SER A 340 -2.74 -9.48 -11.20
N LEU A 341 -2.16 -10.27 -10.30
CA LEU A 341 -2.51 -10.19 -8.88
C LEU A 341 -2.26 -8.78 -8.30
N ASP A 342 -1.29 -8.05 -8.87
CA ASP A 342 -1.06 -6.62 -8.61
C ASP A 342 -2.26 -5.72 -8.92
N GLN A 343 -3.06 -6.01 -9.97
CA GLN A 343 -4.30 -5.27 -10.25
C GLN A 343 -5.37 -5.54 -9.20
N SER A 344 -5.50 -6.78 -8.71
CA SER A 344 -6.43 -7.12 -7.63
C SER A 344 -6.01 -6.44 -6.31
N ILE A 345 -4.72 -6.40 -6.01
CA ILE A 345 -4.16 -5.69 -4.84
C ILE A 345 -4.35 -4.17 -4.99
N ARG A 346 -4.15 -3.59 -6.18
CA ARG A 346 -4.43 -2.16 -6.43
C ARG A 346 -5.91 -1.85 -6.18
N LYS A 347 -6.83 -2.65 -6.73
CA LYS A 347 -8.28 -2.50 -6.50
C LYS A 347 -8.64 -2.57 -5.02
N PHE A 348 -8.07 -3.50 -4.26
CA PHE A 348 -8.24 -3.57 -2.80
C PHE A 348 -7.87 -2.23 -2.13
N TRP A 349 -6.71 -1.66 -2.44
CA TRP A 349 -6.30 -0.35 -1.90
C TRP A 349 -7.08 0.85 -2.47
N GLU A 350 -7.63 0.76 -3.67
CA GLU A 350 -8.55 1.77 -4.23
C GLU A 350 -9.89 1.78 -3.48
N ILE A 351 -10.44 0.61 -3.13
CA ILE A 351 -11.69 0.46 -2.35
C ILE A 351 -11.50 0.93 -0.90
N GLU A 352 -10.31 0.73 -0.34
CA GLU A 352 -9.88 1.28 0.96
C GLU A 352 -9.80 2.82 0.95
N SER A 353 -9.55 3.43 -0.21
CA SER A 353 -9.42 4.88 -0.33
C SER A 353 -10.78 5.58 -0.39
N LEU A 354 -10.87 6.75 0.24
CA LEU A 354 -12.03 7.64 0.11
C LEU A 354 -11.84 8.53 -1.14
N PRO A 355 -12.92 8.89 -1.84
CA PRO A 355 -12.81 9.71 -3.05
C PRO A 355 -12.30 11.10 -2.70
N SER A 356 -11.14 11.46 -3.27
CA SER A 356 -10.64 12.83 -3.28
C SER A 356 -11.25 13.62 -4.45
N LYS A 357 -11.27 14.96 -4.33
CA LYS A 357 -11.67 15.84 -5.44
C LYS A 357 -10.67 15.66 -6.59
N GLN A 358 -11.14 15.12 -7.71
CA GLN A 358 -10.34 14.94 -8.93
C GLN A 358 -10.44 16.20 -9.80
N PHE A 359 -9.30 16.70 -10.25
CA PHE A 359 -9.22 17.73 -11.28
C PHE A 359 -9.02 17.03 -12.64
N LEU A 360 -9.69 17.52 -13.68
CA LEU A 360 -9.53 16.99 -15.04
C LEU A 360 -8.12 17.31 -15.55
N SER A 361 -7.50 16.35 -16.23
CA SER A 361 -6.30 16.61 -17.02
C SER A 361 -6.64 17.20 -18.39
N PRO A 362 -5.72 17.92 -19.06
CA PRO A 362 -5.98 18.49 -20.38
C PRO A 362 -6.36 17.48 -21.47
N ASP A 363 -6.04 16.20 -21.30
CA ASP A 363 -6.47 15.14 -22.22
C ASP A 363 -7.90 14.64 -21.93
N GLU A 364 -8.35 14.71 -20.68
CA GLU A 364 -9.73 14.41 -20.29
C GLU A 364 -10.68 15.55 -20.69
N GLU A 365 -10.25 16.81 -20.54
CA GLU A 365 -10.99 18.00 -21.01
C GLU A 365 -11.19 17.97 -22.54
N LYS A 366 -10.12 17.68 -23.31
CA LYS A 366 -10.22 17.46 -24.77
C LYS A 366 -11.21 16.34 -25.11
N CYS A 367 -11.21 15.25 -24.34
CA CYS A 367 -12.10 14.12 -24.58
C CYS A 367 -13.58 14.49 -24.35
N GLU A 368 -13.88 15.26 -23.30
CA GLU A 368 -15.23 15.76 -23.01
C GLU A 368 -15.70 16.80 -24.03
N ALA A 369 -14.82 17.72 -24.45
CA ALA A 369 -15.10 18.66 -25.53
C ALA A 369 -15.33 17.96 -26.88
N PHE A 370 -14.53 16.93 -27.20
CA PHE A 370 -14.70 16.11 -28.40
C PHE A 370 -16.03 15.34 -28.37
N TYR A 371 -16.38 14.72 -27.23
CA TYR A 371 -17.64 14.00 -27.08
C TYR A 371 -18.83 14.91 -27.35
N ARG A 372 -18.93 16.06 -26.67
CA ARG A 372 -20.03 17.04 -26.85
C ARG A 372 -20.15 17.56 -28.27
N LYS A 373 -19.03 17.64 -29.02
CA LYS A 373 -19.01 18.07 -30.42
C LYS A 373 -19.41 16.97 -31.42
N THR A 374 -19.28 15.68 -31.05
CA THR A 374 -19.37 14.56 -32.00
C THR A 374 -20.46 13.53 -31.69
N VAL A 375 -21.11 13.60 -30.53
CA VAL A 375 -22.28 12.77 -30.22
C VAL A 375 -23.51 13.21 -31.01
N THR A 376 -24.25 12.25 -31.57
CA THR A 376 -25.56 12.47 -32.19
C THR A 376 -26.55 11.40 -31.70
N ARG A 377 -27.86 11.73 -31.68
CA ARG A 377 -28.96 10.79 -31.41
C ARG A 377 -29.74 10.61 -32.71
N ASP A 378 -30.00 9.37 -33.13
CA ASP A 378 -30.80 9.08 -34.34
C ASP A 378 -32.31 9.10 -34.03
N GLU A 379 -33.14 9.04 -35.08
CA GLU A 379 -34.61 9.10 -34.97
C GLU A 379 -35.21 7.94 -34.16
N SER A 380 -34.50 6.81 -34.03
CA SER A 380 -34.92 5.71 -33.14
C SER A 380 -34.60 5.96 -31.66
N GLY A 381 -33.94 7.08 -31.36
CA GLY A 381 -33.46 7.45 -30.03
C GLY A 381 -32.03 6.96 -29.72
N ARG A 382 -31.41 6.21 -30.63
CA ARG A 382 -30.11 5.55 -30.42
C ARG A 382 -28.95 6.53 -30.56
N PHE A 383 -27.99 6.46 -29.65
CA PHE A 383 -26.81 7.33 -29.72
C PHE A 383 -25.72 6.78 -30.65
N GLN A 384 -25.08 7.69 -31.37
CA GLN A 384 -23.87 7.47 -32.15
C GLN A 384 -22.73 8.34 -31.63
N VAL A 385 -21.55 7.75 -31.47
CA VAL A 385 -20.34 8.41 -30.94
C VAL A 385 -19.14 8.17 -31.86
N SER A 386 -18.22 9.14 -31.93
CA SER A 386 -16.94 9.00 -32.62
C SER A 386 -15.82 8.54 -31.67
N LEU A 387 -14.76 7.93 -32.21
CA LEU A 387 -13.61 7.50 -31.42
C LEU A 387 -12.71 8.71 -31.10
N PRO A 388 -12.43 9.01 -29.81
CA PRO A 388 -11.67 10.19 -29.42
C PRO A 388 -10.16 9.97 -29.60
N PHE A 389 -9.67 10.14 -30.83
CA PHE A 389 -8.23 10.08 -31.13
C PHE A 389 -7.47 11.26 -30.49
N ARG A 390 -6.25 11.01 -30.03
CA ARG A 390 -5.32 12.01 -29.46
C ARG A 390 -4.88 13.06 -30.47
N HIS A 391 -4.84 12.67 -31.74
CA HIS A 391 -4.42 13.44 -32.91
C HIS A 391 -5.36 13.10 -34.08
N SER A 392 -4.92 13.28 -35.33
CA SER A 392 -5.63 12.76 -36.50
C SER A 392 -5.81 11.23 -36.47
N ARG A 393 -6.80 10.74 -37.22
CA ARG A 393 -7.02 9.30 -37.48
C ARG A 393 -5.71 8.61 -37.91
N PRO A 394 -5.25 7.56 -37.20
CA PRO A 394 -3.95 6.93 -37.45
C PRO A 394 -4.04 5.87 -38.55
N ASP A 395 -3.01 5.75 -39.39
CA ASP A 395 -2.75 4.51 -40.13
C ASP A 395 -1.89 3.59 -39.24
N LEU A 396 -2.52 2.53 -38.73
CA LEU A 396 -1.91 1.59 -37.78
C LEU A 396 -1.03 0.51 -38.44
N GLY A 397 -1.23 0.23 -39.74
CA GLY A 397 -0.40 -0.66 -40.57
C GLY A 397 -0.36 -2.16 -40.20
N GLY A 398 -0.52 -3.04 -41.18
CA GLY A 398 -0.17 -4.47 -41.05
C GLY A 398 -0.94 -5.30 -40.01
N THR A 399 -2.05 -4.78 -39.47
CA THR A 399 -2.83 -5.43 -38.40
C THR A 399 -3.53 -6.71 -38.86
N TYR A 400 -3.96 -6.76 -40.13
CA TYR A 400 -4.57 -7.95 -40.76
C TYR A 400 -3.74 -9.23 -40.54
N ALA A 401 -2.45 -9.22 -40.88
CA ALA A 401 -1.60 -10.41 -40.80
C ALA A 401 -1.42 -10.93 -39.36
N LYS A 402 -1.58 -10.05 -38.36
CA LYS A 402 -1.56 -10.39 -36.94
C LYS A 402 -2.90 -10.97 -36.49
N ALA A 403 -4.02 -10.32 -36.86
CA ALA A 403 -5.37 -10.81 -36.60
C ALA A 403 -5.59 -12.19 -37.25
N TYR A 404 -5.12 -12.40 -38.49
CA TYR A 404 -5.21 -13.65 -39.23
C TYR A 404 -4.48 -14.81 -38.53
N LYS A 405 -3.22 -14.59 -38.09
CA LYS A 405 -2.48 -15.59 -37.29
C LYS A 405 -3.15 -15.91 -35.96
N CYS A 406 -3.73 -14.90 -35.29
CA CYS A 406 -4.53 -15.12 -34.08
C CYS A 406 -5.83 -15.88 -34.37
N PHE A 407 -6.51 -15.60 -35.48
CA PHE A 407 -7.73 -16.29 -35.90
C PHE A 407 -7.47 -17.77 -36.18
N LEU A 408 -6.45 -18.13 -36.96
CA LEU A 408 -6.11 -19.54 -37.21
C LEU A 408 -5.76 -20.30 -35.92
N SER A 409 -5.13 -19.64 -34.95
CA SER A 409 -4.84 -20.21 -33.62
C SER A 409 -6.10 -20.40 -32.77
N LEU A 410 -7.05 -19.45 -32.84
CA LEU A 410 -8.37 -19.57 -32.22
C LEU A 410 -9.18 -20.72 -32.86
N GLU A 411 -9.25 -20.77 -34.19
CA GLU A 411 -9.96 -21.81 -34.95
C GLU A 411 -9.39 -23.20 -34.63
N SER A 412 -8.06 -23.36 -34.63
CA SER A 412 -7.36 -24.59 -34.22
C SER A 412 -7.64 -25.01 -32.76
N LYS A 413 -8.12 -24.09 -31.91
CA LYS A 413 -8.57 -24.38 -30.53
C LYS A 413 -10.07 -24.68 -30.47
N LEU A 414 -10.90 -23.98 -31.24
CA LEU A 414 -12.35 -24.22 -31.30
C LEU A 414 -12.66 -25.57 -31.97
N LEU A 415 -11.95 -25.95 -33.03
CA LEU A 415 -12.10 -27.27 -33.68
C LEU A 415 -11.75 -28.46 -32.75
N LYS A 416 -11.01 -28.22 -31.67
CA LYS A 416 -10.72 -29.23 -30.62
C LYS A 416 -11.81 -29.32 -29.53
N ASN A 417 -12.84 -28.48 -29.60
CA ASN A 417 -13.95 -28.47 -28.65
C ASN A 417 -15.25 -28.00 -29.37
N PRO A 418 -16.02 -28.93 -29.97
CA PRO A 418 -17.21 -28.60 -30.76
C PRO A 418 -18.25 -27.77 -30.01
N ASP A 419 -18.50 -28.06 -28.73
CA ASP A 419 -19.46 -27.30 -27.90
C ASP A 419 -19.05 -25.82 -27.75
N LEU A 420 -17.75 -25.56 -27.60
CA LEU A 420 -17.19 -24.22 -27.56
C LEU A 420 -17.18 -23.55 -28.94
N TYR A 421 -17.01 -24.30 -30.03
CA TYR A 421 -17.16 -23.79 -31.40
C TYR A 421 -18.59 -23.30 -31.64
N LEU A 422 -19.60 -24.13 -31.34
CA LEU A 422 -21.01 -23.80 -31.51
C LEU A 422 -21.40 -22.56 -30.68
N GLN A 423 -21.08 -22.54 -29.38
CA GLN A 423 -21.32 -21.38 -28.51
C GLN A 423 -20.60 -20.10 -28.98
N TYR A 424 -19.46 -20.22 -29.67
CA TYR A 424 -18.76 -19.05 -30.24
C TYR A 424 -19.43 -18.57 -31.53
N ALA A 425 -19.81 -19.50 -32.42
CA ALA A 425 -20.53 -19.22 -33.64
C ALA A 425 -21.90 -18.55 -33.36
N ASP A 426 -22.62 -19.00 -32.32
CA ASP A 426 -23.87 -18.37 -31.89
C ASP A 426 -23.69 -16.92 -31.41
N VAL A 427 -22.61 -16.63 -30.67
CA VAL A 427 -22.32 -15.23 -30.27
C VAL A 427 -22.01 -14.37 -31.50
N MET A 428 -21.22 -14.87 -32.46
CA MET A 428 -20.92 -14.13 -33.70
C MET A 428 -22.19 -13.94 -34.57
N ASN A 429 -23.06 -14.96 -34.66
CA ASN A 429 -24.36 -14.87 -35.33
C ASN A 429 -25.27 -13.82 -34.68
N ASN A 430 -25.35 -13.80 -33.35
CA ASN A 430 -26.17 -12.83 -32.63
C ASN A 430 -25.65 -11.39 -32.78
N TYR A 431 -24.33 -11.20 -32.92
CA TYR A 431 -23.75 -9.90 -33.28
C TYR A 431 -24.19 -9.43 -34.68
N ILE A 432 -24.34 -10.33 -35.65
CA ILE A 432 -24.85 -9.99 -36.99
C ILE A 432 -26.35 -9.69 -36.94
N LYS A 433 -27.15 -10.58 -36.32
CA LYS A 433 -28.62 -10.45 -36.21
C LYS A 433 -29.06 -9.14 -35.56
N ASN A 434 -28.28 -8.62 -34.60
CA ASN A 434 -28.61 -7.42 -33.82
C ASN A 434 -27.99 -6.11 -34.37
N ASP A 435 -27.46 -6.10 -35.60
CA ASP A 435 -26.72 -4.94 -36.18
C ASP A 435 -25.51 -4.48 -35.33
N HIS A 436 -24.98 -5.34 -34.46
CA HIS A 436 -23.75 -5.04 -33.71
C HIS A 436 -22.49 -5.24 -34.58
N MET A 437 -22.61 -6.06 -35.63
CA MET A 437 -21.55 -6.40 -36.57
C MET A 437 -22.12 -6.53 -38.00
N SER A 438 -21.41 -6.03 -39.00
CA SER A 438 -21.75 -6.19 -40.42
C SER A 438 -20.59 -6.77 -41.22
N LEU A 439 -20.90 -7.52 -42.29
CA LEU A 439 -19.92 -7.90 -43.30
C LEU A 439 -19.33 -6.65 -43.99
N VAL A 440 -18.04 -6.64 -44.27
CA VAL A 440 -17.39 -5.59 -45.07
C VAL A 440 -17.63 -5.87 -46.56
N PRO A 441 -18.23 -4.95 -47.34
CA PRO A 441 -18.40 -5.13 -48.78
C PRO A 441 -17.06 -5.26 -49.49
N HIS A 442 -16.97 -6.10 -50.53
CA HIS A 442 -15.71 -6.31 -51.28
C HIS A 442 -15.10 -5.02 -51.84
N SER A 443 -15.92 -4.03 -52.20
CA SER A 443 -15.48 -2.70 -52.64
C SER A 443 -14.79 -1.86 -51.55
N GLN A 444 -14.94 -2.21 -50.28
CA GLN A 444 -14.41 -1.50 -49.11
C GLN A 444 -13.27 -2.25 -48.42
N ILE A 445 -12.86 -3.43 -48.89
CA ILE A 445 -11.75 -4.20 -48.28
C ILE A 445 -10.46 -3.36 -48.27
N ASN A 446 -10.09 -2.76 -49.41
CA ASN A 446 -8.85 -2.00 -49.61
C ASN A 446 -8.86 -0.56 -49.04
N SER A 447 -9.65 -0.27 -48.01
CA SER A 447 -9.65 1.02 -47.30
C SER A 447 -8.26 1.33 -46.70
N LYS A 448 -7.74 2.55 -46.91
CA LYS A 448 -6.39 2.96 -46.47
C LYS A 448 -6.20 3.10 -44.95
N SER A 449 -7.29 3.15 -44.18
CA SER A 449 -7.28 3.42 -42.73
C SER A 449 -8.11 2.38 -41.98
N VAL A 450 -7.58 1.16 -41.85
CA VAL A 450 -8.27 0.01 -41.24
C VAL A 450 -7.48 -0.60 -40.09
N ASN A 451 -8.18 -1.17 -39.12
CA ASN A 451 -7.57 -1.93 -38.03
C ASN A 451 -8.36 -3.20 -37.72
N TYR A 452 -7.65 -4.34 -37.75
CA TYR A 452 -8.20 -5.66 -37.47
C TYR A 452 -7.88 -6.06 -36.03
N LEU A 453 -8.93 -6.25 -35.23
CA LEU A 453 -8.88 -6.63 -33.81
C LEU A 453 -8.77 -8.15 -33.68
N PRO A 454 -7.68 -8.70 -33.11
CA PRO A 454 -7.65 -10.10 -32.71
C PRO A 454 -8.68 -10.35 -31.61
N HIS A 455 -9.41 -11.47 -31.68
CA HIS A 455 -10.43 -11.85 -30.71
C HIS A 455 -10.20 -13.25 -30.15
N HIS A 456 -10.79 -13.51 -28.98
CA HIS A 456 -10.73 -14.81 -28.32
C HIS A 456 -11.95 -15.05 -27.42
N CYS A 457 -12.12 -16.29 -26.93
CA CYS A 457 -13.15 -16.67 -25.99
C CYS A 457 -12.66 -16.55 -24.53
N VAL A 458 -13.53 -16.03 -23.66
CA VAL A 458 -13.45 -16.19 -22.21
C VAL A 458 -14.67 -16.99 -21.76
N VAL A 459 -14.43 -18.15 -21.14
CA VAL A 459 -15.48 -19.01 -20.59
C VAL A 459 -15.69 -18.64 -19.12
N ARG A 460 -16.95 -18.56 -18.67
CA ARG A 460 -17.35 -18.37 -17.27
C ARG A 460 -18.44 -19.39 -16.92
N PRO A 461 -18.10 -20.56 -16.36
CA PRO A 461 -19.09 -21.61 -16.08
C PRO A 461 -20.15 -21.15 -15.05
N ASP A 462 -19.74 -20.32 -14.09
CA ASP A 462 -20.56 -19.69 -13.05
C ASP A 462 -21.58 -18.62 -13.54
N LYS A 463 -21.80 -18.46 -14.86
CA LYS A 463 -22.85 -17.58 -15.42
C LYS A 463 -23.90 -18.35 -16.22
N ALA A 464 -25.12 -18.41 -15.68
CA ALA A 464 -26.28 -19.07 -16.30
C ALA A 464 -26.58 -18.58 -17.74
N SER A 465 -26.57 -17.26 -17.97
CA SER A 465 -27.06 -16.66 -19.23
C SER A 465 -25.99 -16.27 -20.25
N THR A 466 -24.69 -16.52 -20.00
CA THR A 466 -23.62 -16.39 -21.02
C THR A 466 -22.37 -17.13 -20.56
N LYS A 467 -22.29 -18.43 -20.85
CA LYS A 467 -21.13 -19.28 -20.55
C LYS A 467 -19.88 -18.87 -21.31
N VAL A 468 -20.03 -18.34 -22.53
CA VAL A 468 -18.94 -17.87 -23.41
C VAL A 468 -19.09 -16.37 -23.66
N ARG A 469 -17.97 -15.64 -23.69
CA ARG A 469 -17.90 -14.23 -24.11
C ARG A 469 -16.75 -14.02 -25.09
N VAL A 470 -16.99 -13.25 -26.14
CA VAL A 470 -15.96 -12.78 -27.08
C VAL A 470 -15.26 -11.55 -26.49
N VAL A 471 -13.92 -11.48 -26.62
CA VAL A 471 -13.10 -10.35 -26.17
C VAL A 471 -12.19 -9.89 -27.31
N PHE A 472 -12.30 -8.61 -27.68
CA PHE A 472 -11.53 -7.97 -28.76
C PHE A 472 -10.28 -7.27 -28.20
N ASN A 473 -9.13 -7.41 -28.87
CA ASN A 473 -7.84 -6.91 -28.38
C ASN A 473 -7.40 -5.64 -29.14
N ALA A 474 -7.93 -4.49 -28.75
CA ALA A 474 -7.51 -3.17 -29.27
C ALA A 474 -6.13 -2.70 -28.77
N SER A 475 -5.48 -3.45 -27.87
CA SER A 475 -4.08 -3.26 -27.48
C SER A 475 -3.10 -3.95 -28.43
N ALA A 476 -3.57 -4.74 -29.40
CA ALA A 476 -2.72 -5.36 -30.41
C ALA A 476 -2.03 -4.30 -31.30
N GLN A 477 -0.71 -4.20 -31.19
CA GLN A 477 0.09 -3.29 -32.02
C GLN A 477 0.16 -3.76 -33.48
N GLY A 478 0.06 -2.83 -34.44
CA GLY A 478 0.35 -3.06 -35.86
C GLY A 478 1.84 -3.09 -36.18
N SER A 479 2.19 -3.08 -37.47
CA SER A 479 3.58 -3.12 -37.95
C SER A 479 4.42 -1.91 -37.51
N LYS A 480 3.77 -0.78 -37.21
CA LYS A 480 4.40 0.45 -36.72
C LYS A 480 4.61 0.47 -35.19
N GLY A 481 4.31 -0.61 -34.48
CA GLY A 481 4.41 -0.67 -33.00
C GLY A 481 3.31 0.10 -32.25
N VAL A 482 2.39 0.75 -32.95
CA VAL A 482 1.25 1.49 -32.38
C VAL A 482 0.02 0.58 -32.32
N SER A 483 -0.79 0.68 -31.26
CA SER A 483 -2.09 0.01 -31.13
C SER A 483 -3.24 1.02 -31.04
N LEU A 484 -4.46 0.62 -31.41
CA LEU A 484 -5.65 1.48 -31.30
C LEU A 484 -5.81 2.07 -29.89
N ASN A 485 -5.61 1.26 -28.85
CA ASN A 485 -5.69 1.70 -27.46
C ASN A 485 -4.64 2.75 -27.06
N SER A 486 -3.51 2.84 -27.78
CA SER A 486 -2.48 3.87 -27.54
C SER A 486 -2.77 5.20 -28.25
N THR A 487 -3.62 5.21 -29.29
CA THR A 487 -3.96 6.42 -30.07
C THR A 487 -5.19 7.14 -29.56
N LEU A 488 -5.97 6.52 -28.67
CA LEU A 488 -7.20 7.07 -28.10
C LEU A 488 -6.96 7.82 -26.77
N LEU A 489 -7.82 8.79 -26.51
CA LEU A 489 -8.05 9.37 -25.19
C LEU A 489 -8.94 8.42 -24.38
N SER A 490 -8.65 8.25 -23.09
CA SER A 490 -9.50 7.41 -22.20
C SER A 490 -10.80 8.09 -21.79
N GLY A 491 -10.81 9.43 -21.78
CA GLY A 491 -11.80 10.23 -21.07
C GLY A 491 -11.68 10.12 -19.54
N PRO A 492 -12.37 10.99 -18.80
CA PRO A 492 -12.37 11.00 -17.34
C PRO A 492 -13.13 9.83 -16.71
N LYS A 493 -12.78 9.49 -15.47
CA LYS A 493 -13.45 8.42 -14.69
C LYS A 493 -14.82 8.87 -14.17
N LEU A 494 -15.84 8.82 -15.03
CA LEU A 494 -17.23 9.19 -14.72
C LEU A 494 -17.99 8.20 -13.80
N GLN A 495 -17.34 7.10 -13.39
CA GLN A 495 -17.90 6.11 -12.47
C GLN A 495 -18.12 6.72 -11.09
N ALA A 496 -19.36 6.68 -10.59
CA ALA A 496 -19.65 7.06 -9.22
C ALA A 496 -18.92 6.14 -8.21
N ASN A 497 -18.63 6.65 -7.01
CA ASN A 497 -17.92 5.87 -6.01
C ASN A 497 -18.85 4.81 -5.41
N ILE A 498 -18.40 3.54 -5.43
CA ILE A 498 -19.14 2.40 -4.89
C ILE A 498 -19.57 2.60 -3.43
N ASN A 499 -18.77 3.28 -2.60
CA ASN A 499 -19.12 3.56 -1.22
C ASN A 499 -20.31 4.54 -1.13
N THR A 500 -20.41 5.52 -2.04
CA THR A 500 -21.54 6.47 -2.10
C THR A 500 -22.82 5.73 -2.45
N ILE A 501 -22.79 4.89 -3.49
CA ILE A 501 -23.96 4.11 -3.93
C ILE A 501 -24.39 3.13 -2.83
N LEU A 502 -23.45 2.42 -2.19
CA LEU A 502 -23.77 1.50 -1.10
C LEU A 502 -24.31 2.23 0.15
N LEU A 503 -23.85 3.45 0.44
CA LEU A 503 -24.43 4.26 1.52
C LEU A 503 -25.87 4.69 1.21
N LYS A 504 -26.18 5.09 -0.03
CA LYS A 504 -27.55 5.36 -0.48
C LYS A 504 -28.44 4.11 -0.51
N PHE A 505 -27.89 2.97 -0.94
CA PHE A 505 -28.54 1.66 -0.89
C PHE A 505 -28.88 1.23 0.55
N ARG A 506 -28.18 1.74 1.58
CA ARG A 506 -28.53 1.57 3.00
C ARG A 506 -29.50 2.62 3.57
N PHE A 507 -29.76 3.69 2.82
CA PHE A 507 -30.67 4.77 3.21
C PHE A 507 -32.12 4.49 2.84
N HIS A 508 -32.42 4.14 1.58
CA HIS A 508 -33.80 4.02 1.12
C HIS A 508 -34.59 2.91 1.83
N PHE A 509 -35.87 3.12 2.12
CA PHE A 509 -36.70 2.08 2.75
C PHE A 509 -36.94 0.90 1.79
N ILE A 510 -37.37 1.18 0.56
CA ILE A 510 -37.50 0.21 -0.53
C ILE A 510 -36.39 0.47 -1.55
N VAL A 511 -35.76 -0.61 -2.03
CA VAL A 511 -34.67 -0.54 -3.02
C VAL A 511 -35.07 -1.22 -4.33
N LEU A 512 -34.51 -0.75 -5.44
CA LEU A 512 -34.67 -1.32 -6.77
C LEU A 512 -33.31 -1.43 -7.45
N LEU A 513 -32.95 -2.65 -7.82
CA LEU A 513 -31.75 -3.01 -8.56
C LEU A 513 -32.12 -3.41 -9.98
N SER A 514 -31.29 -3.04 -10.96
CA SER A 514 -31.39 -3.53 -12.35
C SER A 514 -30.06 -3.40 -13.09
N ASP A 515 -29.92 -4.09 -14.21
CA ASP A 515 -28.73 -4.18 -15.08
C ASP A 515 -29.09 -3.67 -16.49
N ILE A 516 -28.25 -2.79 -17.04
CA ILE A 516 -28.43 -2.23 -18.39
C ILE A 516 -27.97 -3.26 -19.44
N SER A 517 -28.95 -3.97 -19.99
CA SER A 517 -28.81 -5.06 -20.96
C SER A 517 -27.92 -4.66 -22.15
N GLN A 518 -26.70 -5.20 -22.13
CA GLN A 518 -25.68 -5.02 -23.17
C GLN A 518 -25.30 -3.55 -23.45
N MET A 519 -25.38 -2.65 -22.46
CA MET A 519 -25.18 -1.18 -22.55
C MET A 519 -24.26 -0.70 -23.68
N PHE A 520 -23.03 -1.21 -23.75
CA PHE A 520 -22.02 -0.82 -24.74
C PHE A 520 -22.48 -1.06 -26.20
N LEU A 521 -23.13 -2.19 -26.48
CA LEU A 521 -23.61 -2.58 -27.82
C LEU A 521 -24.86 -1.80 -28.26
N GLN A 522 -25.53 -1.10 -27.34
CA GLN A 522 -26.63 -0.20 -27.70
C GLN A 522 -26.13 1.12 -28.32
N ILE A 523 -24.87 1.49 -28.13
CA ILE A 523 -24.30 2.74 -28.64
C ILE A 523 -23.59 2.46 -29.98
N ARG A 524 -23.98 3.16 -31.04
CA ARG A 524 -23.36 3.08 -32.37
C ARG A 524 -22.04 3.84 -32.43
N VAL A 525 -21.11 3.36 -33.25
CA VAL A 525 -19.87 4.08 -33.60
C VAL A 525 -20.10 4.81 -34.93
N SER A 526 -19.52 6.00 -35.09
CA SER A 526 -19.60 6.77 -36.34
C SER A 526 -19.12 5.93 -37.54
N PRO A 527 -19.76 6.00 -38.73
CA PRO A 527 -19.42 5.10 -39.85
C PRO A 527 -17.95 5.19 -40.28
N GLU A 528 -17.37 6.39 -40.17
CA GLU A 528 -15.96 6.68 -40.47
C GLU A 528 -14.97 6.01 -39.50
N ASP A 529 -15.38 5.72 -38.27
CA ASP A 529 -14.52 5.11 -37.24
C ASP A 529 -14.72 3.59 -37.11
N ARG A 530 -15.79 3.00 -37.68
CA ARG A 530 -16.07 1.55 -37.63
C ARG A 530 -14.98 0.69 -38.28
N ASP A 531 -14.30 1.20 -39.29
CA ASP A 531 -13.21 0.49 -39.96
C ASP A 531 -11.94 0.34 -39.08
N TYR A 532 -11.89 1.01 -37.92
CA TYR A 532 -10.91 0.71 -36.86
C TYR A 532 -11.27 -0.50 -36.00
N GLN A 533 -12.46 -1.08 -36.19
CA GLN A 533 -12.98 -2.22 -35.43
C GLN A 533 -13.35 -3.40 -36.35
N ARG A 534 -12.50 -3.69 -37.35
CA ARG A 534 -12.64 -4.89 -38.19
C ARG A 534 -12.20 -6.16 -37.46
N LEU A 535 -12.68 -7.31 -37.89
CA LEU A 535 -12.27 -8.64 -37.45
C LEU A 535 -12.37 -9.68 -38.57
N LEU A 536 -11.84 -10.87 -38.34
CA LEU A 536 -11.79 -11.97 -39.31
C LEU A 536 -12.54 -13.19 -38.75
N TRP A 537 -13.56 -13.67 -39.44
CA TRP A 537 -14.36 -14.81 -38.99
C TRP A 537 -14.91 -15.63 -40.17
N ARG A 538 -15.31 -16.88 -39.89
CA ARG A 538 -16.07 -17.75 -40.79
C ARG A 538 -16.86 -18.77 -39.97
N PHE A 539 -17.98 -19.27 -40.50
CA PHE A 539 -18.90 -20.13 -39.75
C PHE A 539 -18.60 -21.62 -39.88
N SER A 540 -18.03 -22.07 -41.01
CA SER A 540 -17.37 -23.37 -41.14
C SER A 540 -15.90 -23.21 -41.55
N HIS A 541 -15.07 -24.16 -41.14
CA HIS A 541 -13.68 -24.32 -41.58
C HIS A 541 -13.50 -24.51 -43.10
N THR A 542 -14.57 -24.84 -43.82
CA THR A 542 -14.63 -24.93 -45.29
C THR A 542 -14.74 -23.56 -45.96
N ASP A 543 -15.25 -22.56 -45.26
CA ASP A 543 -15.68 -21.30 -45.87
C ASP A 543 -14.48 -20.37 -46.10
N PRO A 544 -14.55 -19.43 -47.06
CA PRO A 544 -13.58 -18.34 -47.10
C PRO A 544 -13.65 -17.51 -45.81
N ILE A 545 -12.48 -17.10 -45.30
CA ILE A 545 -12.42 -16.18 -44.15
C ILE A 545 -12.99 -14.82 -44.58
N GLN A 546 -14.00 -14.34 -43.88
CA GLN A 546 -14.70 -13.09 -44.16
C GLN A 546 -14.25 -11.96 -43.23
N GLU A 547 -14.28 -10.73 -43.77
CA GLU A 547 -14.04 -9.51 -42.99
C GLU A 547 -15.37 -8.95 -42.48
N TYR A 548 -15.44 -8.74 -41.17
CA TYR A 548 -16.57 -8.05 -40.53
C TYR A 548 -16.08 -6.79 -39.84
N ARG A 549 -16.99 -5.82 -39.63
CA ARG A 549 -16.75 -4.63 -38.81
C ARG A 549 -17.80 -4.50 -37.71
N LEU A 550 -17.35 -4.06 -36.54
CA LEU A 550 -18.22 -3.80 -35.39
C LEU A 550 -18.85 -2.40 -35.54
N ASN A 551 -20.18 -2.33 -35.44
CA ASN A 551 -20.97 -1.11 -35.62
C ASN A 551 -21.13 -0.29 -34.33
N THR A 552 -20.71 -0.85 -33.19
CA THR A 552 -21.12 -0.42 -31.84
C THR A 552 -19.92 -0.29 -30.91
N VAL A 553 -20.10 0.37 -29.75
CA VAL A 553 -19.01 0.56 -28.78
C VAL A 553 -18.67 -0.79 -28.15
N THR A 554 -17.41 -1.23 -28.31
CA THR A 554 -17.02 -2.60 -27.96
C THR A 554 -16.08 -2.70 -26.76
N PHE A 555 -16.13 -3.85 -26.08
CA PHE A 555 -15.26 -4.16 -24.94
C PHE A 555 -13.82 -4.38 -25.39
N GLY A 556 -12.87 -3.79 -24.65
CA GLY A 556 -11.43 -3.90 -24.91
C GLY A 556 -10.79 -2.63 -25.48
N VAL A 557 -11.59 -1.66 -25.93
CA VAL A 557 -11.13 -0.32 -26.39
C VAL A 557 -11.03 0.65 -25.20
N THR A 558 -9.93 1.43 -25.13
CA THR A 558 -9.62 2.33 -23.98
C THR A 558 -10.72 3.34 -23.66
N SER A 559 -11.36 3.93 -24.68
CA SER A 559 -12.38 4.97 -24.52
C SER A 559 -13.78 4.44 -24.19
N SER A 560 -14.07 3.16 -24.46
CA SER A 560 -15.42 2.60 -24.33
C SER A 560 -16.09 2.80 -22.97
N PRO A 561 -15.41 2.66 -21.81
CA PRO A 561 -16.03 2.88 -20.49
C PRO A 561 -16.48 4.33 -20.27
N TYR A 562 -15.68 5.31 -20.74
CA TYR A 562 -16.06 6.72 -20.71
C TYR A 562 -17.24 6.97 -21.66
N LEU A 563 -17.13 6.55 -22.93
CA LEU A 563 -18.17 6.76 -23.94
C LEU A 563 -19.52 6.20 -23.50
N ALA A 564 -19.57 4.99 -22.94
CA ALA A 564 -20.81 4.37 -22.49
C ALA A 564 -21.45 5.13 -21.33
N ILE A 565 -20.70 5.38 -20.25
CA ILE A 565 -21.23 6.09 -19.06
C ILE A 565 -21.59 7.54 -19.41
N ARG A 566 -20.79 8.21 -20.25
CA ARG A 566 -21.07 9.57 -20.70
C ARG A 566 -22.36 9.66 -21.50
N THR A 567 -22.69 8.64 -22.29
CA THR A 567 -23.92 8.55 -23.08
C THR A 567 -25.16 8.37 -22.21
N ILE A 568 -25.10 7.51 -21.18
CA ILE A 568 -26.19 7.41 -20.20
C ILE A 568 -26.42 8.75 -19.47
N LYS A 569 -25.34 9.45 -19.11
CA LYS A 569 -25.44 10.79 -18.49
C LYS A 569 -25.91 11.89 -19.46
N GLU A 570 -25.66 11.75 -20.77
CA GLU A 570 -26.22 12.66 -21.78
C GLU A 570 -27.73 12.47 -21.91
N LEU A 571 -28.17 11.22 -22.08
CA LEU A 571 -29.59 10.85 -22.10
C LEU A 571 -30.33 11.35 -20.85
N ALA A 572 -29.77 11.13 -19.66
CA ALA A 572 -30.31 11.64 -18.40
C ALA A 572 -30.26 13.18 -18.26
N THR A 573 -29.44 13.87 -19.05
CA THR A 573 -29.42 15.34 -19.08
C THR A 573 -30.49 15.89 -20.02
N LEU A 574 -30.68 15.24 -21.19
CA LEU A 574 -31.70 15.59 -22.18
C LEU A 574 -33.12 15.32 -21.65
N GLU A 575 -33.37 14.13 -21.12
CA GLU A 575 -34.71 13.71 -20.63
C GLU A 575 -35.06 14.26 -19.23
N LYS A 576 -34.21 15.12 -18.64
CA LYS A 576 -34.36 15.63 -17.27
C LYS A 576 -35.67 16.37 -17.01
N GLN A 577 -36.25 17.00 -18.04
CA GLN A 577 -37.55 17.67 -17.93
C GLN A 577 -38.73 16.69 -17.92
N ASN A 578 -38.58 15.54 -18.60
CA ASN A 578 -39.62 14.51 -18.73
C ASN A 578 -39.62 13.57 -17.52
N TYR A 579 -38.43 13.17 -17.06
CA TYR A 579 -38.24 12.14 -16.03
C TYR A 579 -37.21 12.58 -14.98
N PRO A 580 -37.51 13.57 -14.12
CA PRO A 580 -36.52 14.22 -13.26
C PRO A 580 -35.85 13.28 -12.24
N GLU A 581 -36.59 12.42 -11.55
CA GLU A 581 -36.03 11.50 -10.55
C GLU A 581 -35.25 10.33 -11.16
N ALA A 582 -35.76 9.73 -12.25
CA ALA A 582 -35.01 8.75 -13.01
C ALA A 582 -33.71 9.35 -13.58
N SER A 583 -33.75 10.60 -14.04
CA SER A 583 -32.57 11.33 -14.50
C SER A 583 -31.56 11.58 -13.38
N ARG A 584 -32.02 11.95 -12.17
CA ARG A 584 -31.15 12.08 -10.97
C ARG A 584 -30.47 10.74 -10.64
N VAL A 585 -31.23 9.65 -10.63
CA VAL A 585 -30.70 8.29 -10.45
C VAL A 585 -29.65 7.94 -11.50
N LEU A 586 -29.89 8.24 -12.78
CA LEU A 586 -28.93 7.92 -13.84
C LEU A 586 -27.65 8.79 -13.82
N LEU A 587 -27.69 9.96 -13.17
CA LEU A 587 -26.53 10.84 -13.00
C LEU A 587 -25.66 10.46 -11.78
N GLU A 588 -26.30 10.02 -10.69
CA GLU A 588 -25.66 9.81 -9.37
C GLU A 588 -25.51 8.34 -8.95
N ASP A 589 -26.49 7.48 -9.29
CA ASP A 589 -26.77 6.21 -8.59
C ASP A 589 -26.50 4.95 -9.45
N ILE A 590 -25.78 5.10 -10.57
CA ILE A 590 -25.30 3.99 -11.43
C ILE A 590 -23.85 3.62 -11.11
N PHE A 591 -23.57 2.32 -11.00
CA PHE A 591 -22.23 1.75 -11.07
C PHE A 591 -22.00 0.98 -12.39
N VAL A 592 -21.54 1.69 -13.42
CA VAL A 592 -21.29 1.16 -14.78
C VAL A 592 -22.57 0.65 -15.46
N ASP A 593 -22.86 -0.64 -15.38
CA ASP A 593 -24.04 -1.32 -15.91
C ASP A 593 -25.08 -1.67 -14.82
N ASP A 594 -24.71 -1.64 -13.53
CA ASP A 594 -25.61 -1.85 -12.39
C ASP A 594 -26.26 -0.53 -11.94
N ILE A 595 -27.60 -0.46 -11.89
CA ILE A 595 -28.38 0.61 -11.26
C ILE A 595 -28.76 0.19 -9.84
N CYS A 596 -28.50 1.04 -8.84
CA CYS A 596 -28.76 0.76 -7.42
C CYS A 596 -29.50 1.93 -6.77
N ALA A 597 -30.83 1.97 -6.91
CA ALA A 597 -31.67 3.07 -6.46
C ALA A 597 -32.71 2.63 -5.40
N GLY A 598 -33.55 3.56 -4.95
CA GLY A 598 -34.63 3.27 -4.02
C GLY A 598 -35.53 4.47 -3.73
N ALA A 599 -36.55 4.25 -2.91
CA ALA A 599 -37.52 5.25 -2.48
C ALA A 599 -38.03 4.97 -1.04
N ASN A 600 -38.85 5.88 -0.52
CA ASN A 600 -39.39 5.77 0.84
C ASN A 600 -40.77 5.10 0.91
N SER A 601 -41.44 4.90 -0.24
CA SER A 601 -42.73 4.19 -0.34
C SER A 601 -42.75 3.23 -1.54
N ILE A 602 -43.75 2.35 -1.61
CA ILE A 602 -43.89 1.37 -2.71
C ILE A 602 -44.41 2.03 -3.99
N GLU A 603 -45.27 3.05 -3.85
CA GLU A 603 -45.85 3.84 -4.93
C GLU A 603 -44.77 4.69 -5.61
N SER A 604 -43.90 5.34 -4.83
CA SER A 604 -42.77 6.12 -5.33
C SER A 604 -41.71 5.25 -5.99
N ALA A 605 -41.45 4.04 -5.47
CA ALA A 605 -40.57 3.07 -6.14
C ALA A 605 -41.17 2.53 -7.45
N LEU A 606 -42.49 2.27 -7.51
CA LEU A 606 -43.19 1.85 -8.73
C LEU A 606 -43.23 2.94 -9.81
N ALA A 607 -43.34 4.22 -9.41
CA ALA A 607 -43.20 5.35 -10.33
C ALA A 607 -41.76 5.41 -10.89
N LEU A 608 -40.75 5.42 -10.01
CA LEU A 608 -39.34 5.48 -10.39
C LEU A 608 -38.92 4.30 -11.29
N GLN A 609 -39.45 3.10 -11.06
CA GLN A 609 -39.26 1.93 -11.93
C GLN A 609 -39.79 2.19 -13.35
N LYS A 610 -41.00 2.72 -13.49
CA LYS A 610 -41.62 3.04 -14.79
C LYS A 610 -40.85 4.15 -15.51
N ASP A 611 -40.46 5.20 -14.79
CA ASP A 611 -39.72 6.33 -15.34
C ASP A 611 -38.33 5.90 -15.83
N LEU A 612 -37.61 5.07 -15.06
CA LEU A 612 -36.32 4.51 -15.49
C LEU A 612 -36.45 3.64 -16.74
N ILE A 613 -37.50 2.81 -16.83
CA ILE A 613 -37.78 1.99 -18.02
C ILE A 613 -38.10 2.88 -19.23
N ALA A 614 -38.94 3.91 -19.08
CA ALA A 614 -39.32 4.80 -20.17
C ALA A 614 -38.13 5.65 -20.67
N LEU A 615 -37.40 6.28 -19.74
CA LEU A 615 -36.22 7.10 -20.02
C LEU A 615 -35.16 6.28 -20.76
N LEU A 616 -34.79 5.10 -20.27
CA LEU A 616 -33.76 4.27 -20.92
C LEU A 616 -34.24 3.69 -22.25
N ARG A 617 -35.50 3.26 -22.38
CA ARG A 617 -36.06 2.82 -23.68
C ARG A 617 -36.00 3.93 -24.74
N SER A 618 -36.18 5.20 -24.36
CA SER A 618 -36.01 6.33 -25.29
C SER A 618 -34.58 6.50 -25.83
N GLY A 619 -33.57 5.90 -25.19
CA GLY A 619 -32.19 5.83 -25.66
C GLY A 619 -31.80 4.50 -26.30
N CYS A 620 -32.77 3.61 -26.56
CA CYS A 620 -32.59 2.20 -26.93
C CYS A 620 -31.85 1.34 -25.88
N PHE A 621 -31.88 1.72 -24.61
CA PHE A 621 -31.35 0.93 -23.50
C PHE A 621 -32.46 0.12 -22.83
N GLU A 622 -32.16 -1.13 -22.47
CA GLU A 622 -33.12 -2.09 -21.92
C GLU A 622 -32.67 -2.52 -20.51
N LEU A 623 -33.58 -2.54 -19.53
CA LEU A 623 -33.29 -2.95 -18.15
C LEU A 623 -33.73 -4.39 -17.88
N LYS A 624 -32.84 -5.19 -17.30
CA LYS A 624 -33.09 -6.59 -16.89
C LYS A 624 -32.50 -6.85 -15.50
N LYS A 625 -32.67 -8.08 -14.99
CA LYS A 625 -32.23 -8.52 -13.66
C LYS A 625 -32.78 -7.66 -12.52
N TRP A 626 -34.08 -7.38 -12.55
CA TRP A 626 -34.76 -6.61 -11.51
C TRP A 626 -34.78 -7.34 -10.17
N ALA A 627 -34.45 -6.62 -9.09
CA ALA A 627 -34.57 -7.12 -7.72
C ALA A 627 -34.97 -6.01 -6.74
N SER A 628 -35.68 -6.39 -5.67
CA SER A 628 -36.14 -5.51 -4.60
C SER A 628 -36.35 -6.29 -3.29
N ASN A 629 -36.32 -5.60 -2.15
CA ASN A 629 -36.80 -6.13 -0.87
C ASN A 629 -38.33 -6.24 -0.78
N ASP A 630 -39.09 -5.52 -1.63
CA ASP A 630 -40.54 -5.67 -1.71
C ASP A 630 -40.95 -6.40 -2.99
N ALA A 631 -41.53 -7.60 -2.83
CA ALA A 631 -41.96 -8.44 -3.96
C ALA A 631 -42.99 -7.75 -4.87
N ARG A 632 -43.72 -6.73 -4.39
CA ARG A 632 -44.72 -5.96 -5.17
C ARG A 632 -44.10 -5.10 -6.28
N LEU A 633 -42.78 -4.88 -6.27
CA LEU A 633 -42.05 -4.27 -7.40
C LEU A 633 -41.77 -5.26 -8.55
N LEU A 634 -41.90 -6.56 -8.31
CA LEU A 634 -41.56 -7.62 -9.26
C LEU A 634 -42.80 -8.27 -9.89
N THR A 635 -44.00 -8.06 -9.36
CA THR A 635 -45.25 -8.65 -9.88
C THR A 635 -45.65 -8.19 -11.28
N ASN A 636 -45.13 -7.03 -11.71
CA ASN A 636 -45.47 -6.39 -12.99
C ASN A 636 -44.43 -6.66 -14.09
N LEU A 637 -43.43 -7.51 -13.80
CA LEU A 637 -42.32 -7.84 -14.68
C LEU A 637 -42.39 -9.31 -15.10
N SER A 638 -41.84 -9.63 -16.27
CA SER A 638 -41.70 -11.03 -16.70
C SER A 638 -40.65 -11.76 -15.84
N GLN A 639 -40.74 -13.09 -15.81
CA GLN A 639 -39.79 -13.92 -15.06
C GLN A 639 -38.36 -13.87 -15.65
N GLU A 640 -38.21 -13.46 -16.91
CA GLU A 640 -36.92 -13.21 -17.58
C GLU A 640 -36.31 -11.83 -17.26
N GLU A 641 -37.15 -10.84 -16.95
CA GLU A 641 -36.70 -9.51 -16.52
C GLU A 641 -36.21 -9.50 -15.07
N CYS A 642 -36.67 -10.42 -14.22
CA CYS A 642 -36.28 -10.53 -12.81
C CYS A 642 -34.89 -11.17 -12.60
N GLN A 643 -34.20 -10.80 -11.50
CA GLN A 643 -32.92 -11.41 -11.14
C GLN A 643 -33.13 -12.81 -10.52
N ILE A 644 -32.70 -13.85 -11.22
CA ILE A 644 -32.72 -15.22 -10.69
C ILE A 644 -31.74 -15.33 -9.50
N PRO A 645 -32.19 -15.78 -8.31
CA PRO A 645 -31.33 -16.08 -7.18
C PRO A 645 -30.22 -17.08 -7.50
N MET A 646 -29.03 -16.86 -6.92
CA MET A 646 -28.11 -17.98 -6.68
C MET A 646 -28.57 -18.68 -5.40
N SER A 647 -28.87 -19.97 -5.50
CA SER A 647 -28.91 -20.83 -4.31
C SER A 647 -27.49 -20.99 -3.79
N LEU A 648 -27.30 -20.74 -2.50
CA LEU A 648 -26.15 -21.25 -1.76
C LEU A 648 -26.50 -22.61 -1.16
N ASP A 649 -25.50 -23.37 -0.72
CA ASP A 649 -25.66 -24.73 -0.16
C ASP A 649 -26.28 -24.76 1.26
N LYS A 650 -27.03 -23.71 1.64
CA LYS A 650 -27.91 -23.66 2.82
C LYS A 650 -29.35 -23.59 2.32
N GLU A 651 -30.14 -24.59 2.68
CA GLU A 651 -31.57 -24.65 2.35
C GLU A 651 -32.28 -23.36 2.81
N ASN A 652 -33.04 -22.75 1.89
CA ASN A 652 -33.88 -21.54 2.05
C ASN A 652 -33.21 -20.14 1.98
N SER A 653 -31.87 -19.99 1.97
CA SER A 653 -31.26 -18.64 1.84
C SER A 653 -31.02 -18.22 0.38
N ILE A 654 -31.81 -17.27 -0.11
CA ILE A 654 -31.69 -16.65 -1.45
C ILE A 654 -30.64 -15.53 -1.41
N ALA A 655 -29.60 -15.63 -2.25
CA ALA A 655 -28.50 -14.68 -2.26
C ALA A 655 -28.39 -13.94 -3.61
N LEU A 656 -28.51 -12.62 -3.57
CA LEU A 656 -28.17 -11.74 -4.69
C LEU A 656 -26.81 -11.08 -4.44
N LYS A 657 -26.12 -10.71 -5.52
CA LYS A 657 -24.86 -9.97 -5.46
C LYS A 657 -25.10 -8.52 -5.88
N VAL A 658 -24.78 -7.58 -4.99
CA VAL A 658 -25.00 -6.14 -5.15
C VAL A 658 -23.65 -5.44 -5.10
N LEU A 659 -23.16 -4.99 -6.26
CA LEU A 659 -21.85 -4.35 -6.46
C LEU A 659 -20.64 -5.15 -5.92
N GLY A 660 -20.81 -6.44 -5.61
CA GLY A 660 -19.79 -7.34 -5.04
C GLY A 660 -20.08 -7.83 -3.62
N LEU A 661 -20.96 -7.16 -2.85
CA LEU A 661 -21.50 -7.68 -1.59
C LEU A 661 -22.62 -8.69 -1.83
N GLN A 662 -22.97 -9.48 -0.81
CA GLN A 662 -24.17 -10.33 -0.83
C GLN A 662 -25.30 -9.73 0.00
N TRP A 663 -26.52 -9.89 -0.50
CA TRP A 663 -27.76 -9.39 0.10
C TRP A 663 -28.87 -10.42 -0.10
N ASP A 664 -29.63 -10.70 0.95
CA ASP A 664 -30.91 -11.40 0.87
C ASP A 664 -32.04 -10.35 0.90
N PRO A 665 -32.84 -10.21 -0.17
CA PRO A 665 -33.94 -9.26 -0.19
C PRO A 665 -35.08 -9.58 0.79
N LYS A 666 -35.22 -10.85 1.23
CA LYS A 666 -36.33 -11.27 2.10
C LYS A 666 -36.14 -10.86 3.56
N SER A 667 -34.93 -11.06 4.11
CA SER A 667 -34.55 -10.54 5.43
C SER A 667 -34.07 -9.09 5.39
N ASP A 668 -33.80 -8.57 4.19
CA ASP A 668 -33.18 -7.27 3.91
C ASP A 668 -31.82 -7.06 4.62
N THR A 669 -31.04 -8.15 4.69
CA THR A 669 -29.71 -8.17 5.31
C THR A 669 -28.60 -8.41 4.29
N MET A 670 -27.45 -7.79 4.55
CA MET A 670 -26.20 -8.01 3.84
C MET A 670 -25.30 -8.96 4.63
N PHE A 671 -24.53 -9.81 3.95
CA PHE A 671 -23.65 -10.80 4.60
C PHE A 671 -22.41 -11.10 3.77
N PHE A 672 -21.49 -11.90 4.33
CA PHE A 672 -20.19 -12.22 3.73
C PHE A 672 -19.97 -13.74 3.69
N SER A 673 -20.26 -14.41 2.56
CA SER A 673 -19.84 -15.80 2.37
C SER A 673 -18.38 -15.89 1.93
N TYR A 674 -17.65 -16.88 2.43
CA TYR A 674 -16.29 -17.19 2.02
C TYR A 674 -16.10 -18.70 1.87
N SER A 675 -15.59 -19.15 0.72
CA SER A 675 -15.28 -20.56 0.46
C SER A 675 -13.80 -20.86 0.69
N ILE A 676 -13.51 -21.92 1.45
CA ILE A 676 -12.14 -22.34 1.76
C ILE A 676 -11.45 -22.79 0.47
N SER A 677 -10.28 -22.21 0.17
CA SER A 677 -9.44 -22.65 -0.95
C SER A 677 -8.28 -23.49 -0.42
N ASN A 678 -8.29 -24.79 -0.71
CA ASN A 678 -7.29 -25.78 -0.30
C ASN A 678 -5.97 -25.67 -1.11
N LYS A 679 -5.54 -24.44 -1.39
CA LYS A 679 -4.31 -24.12 -2.13
C LYS A 679 -3.12 -24.06 -1.18
N PRO A 680 -1.89 -24.35 -1.64
CA PRO A 680 -0.69 -24.25 -0.80
C PRO A 680 -0.50 -22.83 -0.27
N CYS A 681 -0.01 -22.71 0.96
CA CYS A 681 0.17 -21.46 1.70
C CYS A 681 1.39 -20.66 1.18
N THR A 682 1.27 -20.16 -0.05
CA THR A 682 2.22 -19.27 -0.72
C THR A 682 1.73 -17.83 -0.64
N LYS A 683 2.66 -16.89 -0.78
CA LYS A 683 2.37 -15.44 -0.85
C LYS A 683 1.31 -15.09 -1.91
N ARG A 684 1.37 -15.72 -3.09
CA ARG A 684 0.36 -15.56 -4.16
C ARG A 684 -1.03 -15.98 -3.71
N ASN A 685 -1.16 -17.14 -3.07
CA ASN A 685 -2.46 -17.70 -2.68
C ASN A 685 -3.08 -16.95 -1.50
N ILE A 686 -2.29 -16.59 -0.48
CA ILE A 686 -2.75 -15.75 0.64
C ILE A 686 -3.33 -14.44 0.12
N LEU A 687 -2.61 -13.73 -0.76
CA LEU A 687 -3.11 -12.48 -1.35
C LEU A 687 -4.35 -12.69 -2.23
N SER A 688 -4.42 -13.77 -3.00
CA SER A 688 -5.61 -14.08 -3.81
C SER A 688 -6.86 -14.29 -2.95
N ASN A 689 -6.69 -14.83 -1.74
CA ASN A 689 -7.75 -15.05 -0.77
C ASN A 689 -8.08 -13.75 0.00
N ILE A 690 -7.09 -12.90 0.32
CA ILE A 690 -7.33 -11.60 0.94
C ILE A 690 -8.06 -10.65 -0.04
N ALA A 691 -7.67 -10.66 -1.32
CA ALA A 691 -8.29 -9.83 -2.35
C ALA A 691 -9.71 -10.28 -2.76
N SER A 692 -10.20 -11.44 -2.30
CA SER A 692 -11.61 -11.82 -2.42
C SER A 692 -12.47 -11.40 -1.21
N ILE A 693 -11.88 -10.91 -0.12
CA ILE A 693 -12.61 -10.32 1.01
C ILE A 693 -12.99 -8.89 0.64
N PHE A 694 -14.18 -8.73 0.08
CA PHE A 694 -14.68 -7.49 -0.49
C PHE A 694 -15.53 -6.71 0.52
N ASP A 695 -14.91 -5.77 1.26
CA ASP A 695 -15.59 -4.93 2.25
C ASP A 695 -15.47 -3.43 1.94
N PRO A 696 -16.28 -2.90 1.00
CA PRO A 696 -16.23 -1.48 0.61
C PRO A 696 -16.68 -0.52 1.72
N LEU A 697 -17.61 -0.91 2.59
CA LEU A 697 -18.10 -0.06 3.68
C LEU A 697 -17.34 -0.23 5.00
N GLY A 698 -16.43 -1.21 5.12
CA GLY A 698 -15.72 -1.48 6.37
C GLY A 698 -16.59 -2.14 7.44
N LEU A 699 -17.66 -2.85 7.06
CA LEU A 699 -18.56 -3.51 8.01
C LEU A 699 -17.83 -4.59 8.82
N ILE A 700 -16.81 -5.22 8.22
CA ILE A 700 -15.89 -6.16 8.85
C ILE A 700 -14.46 -5.57 8.95
N ALA A 701 -14.32 -4.24 9.08
CA ALA A 701 -13.04 -3.54 9.14
C ALA A 701 -12.04 -4.07 10.18
N PRO A 702 -12.44 -4.60 11.35
CA PRO A 702 -11.52 -5.28 12.28
C PRO A 702 -10.91 -6.58 11.74
N ILE A 703 -11.68 -7.34 10.95
CA ILE A 703 -11.22 -8.59 10.31
C ILE A 703 -10.38 -8.26 9.07
N SER A 704 -10.81 -7.30 8.24
CA SER A 704 -10.01 -6.87 7.08
C SER A 704 -8.74 -6.12 7.50
N PHE A 705 -8.69 -5.51 8.70
CA PHE A 705 -7.44 -4.98 9.24
C PHE A 705 -6.40 -6.08 9.55
N LEU A 706 -6.85 -7.21 10.11
CA LEU A 706 -5.98 -8.35 10.39
C LEU A 706 -5.34 -8.90 9.09
N THR A 707 -6.10 -8.96 7.99
CA THR A 707 -5.55 -9.39 6.69
C THR A 707 -4.53 -8.39 6.13
N LYS A 708 -4.76 -7.08 6.24
CA LYS A 708 -3.76 -6.05 5.89
C LYS A 708 -2.48 -6.18 6.71
N CYS A 709 -2.58 -6.53 7.99
CA CYS A 709 -1.42 -6.81 8.83
C CYS A 709 -0.65 -8.06 8.38
N ILE A 710 -1.33 -9.10 7.89
CA ILE A 710 -0.71 -10.28 7.26
C ILE A 710 -0.03 -9.88 5.94
N MET A 711 -0.66 -9.05 5.09
CA MET A 711 -0.03 -8.51 3.87
C MET A 711 1.26 -7.73 4.19
N GLN A 712 1.25 -6.88 5.22
CA GLN A 712 2.45 -6.13 5.63
C GLN A 712 3.56 -7.07 6.13
N LYS A 713 3.22 -8.07 6.96
CA LYS A 713 4.18 -9.09 7.44
C LYS A 713 4.82 -9.87 6.28
N LEU A 714 4.05 -10.26 5.27
CA LEU A 714 4.55 -10.89 4.04
C LEU A 714 5.50 -9.99 3.24
N TRP A 715 5.31 -8.67 3.29
CA TRP A 715 6.13 -7.72 2.53
C TRP A 715 7.46 -7.44 3.27
N ILE A 716 7.40 -7.36 4.61
CA ILE A 716 8.59 -7.27 5.47
C ILE A 716 9.47 -8.51 5.35
N SER A 717 8.89 -9.71 5.25
CA SER A 717 9.64 -10.97 5.12
C SER A 717 10.26 -11.23 3.74
N LYS A 718 9.96 -10.40 2.72
CA LYS A 718 10.57 -10.43 1.37
C LYS A 718 10.47 -11.76 0.59
N VAL A 719 9.57 -12.64 1.00
CA VAL A 719 9.29 -13.94 0.36
C VAL A 719 8.92 -13.76 -1.12
N GLY A 720 9.30 -14.69 -2.00
CA GLY A 720 8.87 -14.73 -3.40
C GLY A 720 7.38 -15.04 -3.56
N TRP A 721 6.86 -15.02 -4.79
CA TRP A 721 5.41 -15.17 -5.02
C TRP A 721 4.89 -16.57 -4.68
N ASP A 722 5.64 -17.61 -5.03
CA ASP A 722 5.22 -19.01 -4.96
C ASP A 722 6.00 -19.83 -3.92
N ASP A 723 6.92 -19.17 -3.21
CA ASP A 723 7.69 -19.74 -2.11
C ASP A 723 6.78 -20.01 -0.89
N PRO A 724 7.11 -21.01 -0.04
CA PRO A 724 6.43 -21.23 1.23
C PRO A 724 6.67 -20.06 2.19
N VAL A 725 5.64 -19.64 2.91
CA VAL A 725 5.75 -18.52 3.86
C VAL A 725 6.38 -18.94 5.19
N PRO A 726 7.13 -18.05 5.89
CA PRO A 726 7.72 -18.35 7.20
C PRO A 726 6.67 -18.84 8.20
N LYS A 727 7.05 -19.83 9.03
CA LYS A 727 6.13 -20.50 9.96
C LYS A 727 5.24 -19.56 10.80
N PRO A 728 5.73 -18.44 11.39
CA PRO A 728 4.86 -17.51 12.14
C PRO A 728 3.78 -16.80 11.31
N ILE A 729 3.93 -16.75 9.98
CA ILE A 729 2.90 -16.27 9.05
C ILE A 729 2.00 -17.43 8.61
N PHE A 730 2.57 -18.62 8.40
CA PHE A 730 1.81 -19.84 8.09
C PHE A 730 0.80 -20.17 9.21
N ASP A 731 1.25 -20.23 10.46
CA ASP A 731 0.42 -20.59 11.61
C ASP A 731 -0.74 -19.57 11.79
N LEU A 732 -0.41 -18.28 11.70
CA LEU A 732 -1.38 -17.17 11.78
C LEU A 732 -2.40 -17.19 10.63
N TRP A 733 -1.96 -17.43 9.39
CA TRP A 733 -2.85 -17.52 8.24
C TRP A 733 -3.73 -18.78 8.29
N THR A 734 -3.18 -19.91 8.70
CA THR A 734 -3.93 -21.17 8.83
C THR A 734 -5.04 -21.04 9.87
N GLN A 735 -4.77 -20.45 11.04
CA GLN A 735 -5.82 -20.15 12.02
C GLN A 735 -6.89 -19.24 11.41
N PHE A 736 -6.49 -18.12 10.80
CA PHE A 736 -7.41 -17.18 10.19
C PHE A 736 -8.30 -17.83 9.11
N GLN A 737 -7.72 -18.66 8.24
CA GLN A 737 -8.43 -19.37 7.17
C GLN A 737 -9.43 -20.42 7.70
N MET A 738 -9.16 -21.06 8.84
CA MET A 738 -10.12 -21.98 9.48
C MET A 738 -11.31 -21.25 10.10
N GLU A 739 -11.09 -20.06 10.69
CA GLU A 739 -12.16 -19.24 11.26
C GLU A 739 -12.97 -18.47 10.20
N LEU A 740 -12.40 -18.22 9.01
CA LEU A 740 -12.99 -17.35 7.99
C LEU A 740 -14.42 -17.73 7.50
N PRO A 741 -14.82 -19.01 7.39
CA PRO A 741 -16.20 -19.37 7.04
C PRO A 741 -17.26 -18.84 8.00
N LEU A 742 -16.88 -18.56 9.27
CA LEU A 742 -17.79 -18.02 10.30
C LEU A 742 -18.35 -16.64 9.95
N LEU A 743 -17.70 -15.90 9.03
CA LEU A 743 -18.26 -14.68 8.43
C LEU A 743 -19.66 -14.90 7.83
N SER A 744 -19.94 -16.11 7.34
CA SER A 744 -21.22 -16.50 6.74
C SER A 744 -22.38 -16.59 7.75
N ASN A 745 -22.10 -16.38 9.04
CA ASN A 745 -23.09 -16.29 10.11
C ASN A 745 -23.31 -14.84 10.58
N ILE A 746 -22.58 -13.87 10.02
CA ILE A 746 -22.67 -12.45 10.38
C ILE A 746 -23.48 -11.72 9.31
N SER A 747 -24.59 -11.13 9.73
CA SER A 747 -25.44 -10.28 8.89
C SER A 747 -25.46 -8.84 9.41
N PHE A 748 -25.64 -7.90 8.49
CA PHE A 748 -25.80 -6.48 8.77
C PHE A 748 -27.11 -6.01 8.13
N PRO A 749 -27.94 -5.21 8.82
CA PRO A 749 -29.12 -4.62 8.19
C PRO A 749 -28.69 -3.72 7.02
N ARG A 750 -29.34 -3.89 5.87
CA ARG A 750 -29.23 -2.92 4.77
C ARG A 750 -29.81 -1.59 5.24
N TYR A 751 -31.09 -1.58 5.60
CA TYR A 751 -31.81 -0.38 6.05
C TYR A 751 -31.47 0.03 7.48
N ILE A 752 -30.55 0.97 7.63
CA ILE A 752 -30.15 1.52 8.94
C ILE A 752 -31.00 2.71 9.40
N PHE A 753 -31.74 3.35 8.49
CA PHE A 753 -32.60 4.49 8.79
C PHE A 753 -33.98 4.07 9.34
N SER A 754 -34.89 5.03 9.49
CA SER A 754 -36.30 4.86 9.87
C SER A 754 -37.17 5.78 9.00
N ARG A 755 -38.47 5.50 8.88
CA ARG A 755 -39.38 6.34 8.06
C ARG A 755 -39.70 7.67 8.72
N GLU A 756 -39.91 7.64 10.02
CA GLU A 756 -40.12 8.79 10.89
C GLU A 756 -38.88 8.95 11.76
N ILE A 757 -38.26 10.13 11.70
CA ILE A 757 -37.04 10.48 12.43
C ILE A 757 -37.29 11.87 13.00
N LEU A 758 -37.21 12.00 14.33
CA LEU A 758 -37.29 13.29 15.02
C LEU A 758 -35.94 14.00 15.02
N ARG A 759 -34.84 13.23 15.03
CA ARG A 759 -33.46 13.74 15.00
C ARG A 759 -32.48 12.73 14.42
N CYS A 760 -31.54 13.22 13.62
CA CYS A 760 -30.48 12.45 12.99
C CYS A 760 -29.10 12.98 13.42
N GLN A 761 -28.34 12.16 14.15
CA GLN A 761 -27.00 12.51 14.64
C GLN A 761 -25.94 11.54 14.10
N LEU A 762 -24.75 12.06 13.80
CA LEU A 762 -23.57 11.25 13.45
C LEU A 762 -22.57 11.19 14.61
N HIS A 763 -22.13 9.98 14.95
CA HIS A 763 -21.14 9.71 16.00
C HIS A 763 -19.92 9.02 15.39
N ALA A 764 -18.81 9.74 15.30
CA ALA A 764 -17.59 9.29 14.67
C ALA A 764 -16.49 9.04 15.71
N PHE A 765 -15.88 7.87 15.65
CA PHE A 765 -14.84 7.42 16.58
C PHE A 765 -13.52 7.23 15.84
N SER A 766 -12.40 7.56 16.50
CA SER A 766 -11.05 7.37 15.98
C SER A 766 -10.13 6.75 17.02
N ASP A 767 -9.21 5.91 16.57
CA ASP A 767 -8.25 5.18 17.39
C ASP A 767 -6.93 4.93 16.66
N ALA A 768 -5.84 4.73 17.40
CA ALA A 768 -4.61 4.16 16.86
C ALA A 768 -3.85 3.28 17.84
N SER A 769 -3.28 2.20 17.29
CA SER A 769 -2.30 1.33 17.93
C SER A 769 -0.96 1.37 17.17
N GLU A 770 0.07 0.68 17.68
CA GLU A 770 1.33 0.52 16.95
C GLU A 770 1.16 -0.29 15.65
N SER A 771 0.12 -1.14 15.55
CA SER A 771 -0.23 -1.90 14.35
C SER A 771 -0.84 -1.03 13.26
N GLY A 772 -1.60 0.03 13.62
CA GLY A 772 -2.31 0.89 12.67
C GLY A 772 -3.37 1.76 13.32
N TYR A 773 -4.11 2.49 12.49
CA TYR A 773 -5.11 3.47 12.92
C TYR A 773 -6.42 3.28 12.16
N ALA A 774 -7.53 3.60 12.82
CA ALA A 774 -8.87 3.36 12.28
C ALA A 774 -9.86 4.45 12.69
N ALA A 775 -10.95 4.52 11.93
CA ALA A 775 -12.10 5.33 12.28
C ALA A 775 -13.40 4.67 11.80
N CYS A 776 -14.47 4.86 12.55
CA CYS A 776 -15.81 4.34 12.25
C CYS A 776 -16.89 5.38 12.59
N VAL A 777 -17.95 5.40 11.80
CA VAL A 777 -19.06 6.36 11.91
C VAL A 777 -20.36 5.60 12.13
N TYR A 778 -21.09 5.99 13.16
CA TYR A 778 -22.42 5.50 13.50
C TYR A 778 -23.46 6.59 13.24
N VAL A 779 -24.67 6.18 12.85
CA VAL A 779 -25.85 7.04 12.91
C VAL A 779 -26.60 6.73 14.21
N ARG A 780 -27.09 7.78 14.88
CA ARG A 780 -28.03 7.71 16.00
C ARG A 780 -29.30 8.45 15.59
N LEU A 781 -30.43 7.77 15.71
CA LEU A 781 -31.74 8.26 15.30
C LEU A 781 -32.64 8.31 16.53
N GLU A 782 -33.21 9.48 16.81
CA GLU A 782 -34.29 9.64 17.78
C GLU A 782 -35.61 9.49 17.02
N LEU A 783 -36.40 8.49 17.40
CA LEU A 783 -37.67 8.13 16.76
C LEU A 783 -38.84 8.53 17.68
N PRO A 784 -40.09 8.58 17.18
CA PRO A 784 -41.27 8.70 18.03
C PRO A 784 -41.29 7.65 19.17
N ASN A 785 -41.90 8.01 20.29
CA ASN A 785 -41.98 7.20 21.53
C ASN A 785 -40.61 6.96 22.22
N ASP A 786 -39.69 7.93 22.14
CA ASP A 786 -38.36 7.93 22.77
C ASP A 786 -37.45 6.73 22.38
N ILE A 787 -37.75 6.06 21.27
CA ILE A 787 -36.96 4.93 20.77
C ILE A 787 -35.69 5.46 20.10
N ILE A 788 -34.52 5.10 20.63
CA ILE A 788 -33.22 5.46 20.07
C ILE A 788 -32.66 4.27 19.28
N LYS A 789 -32.41 4.46 17.98
CA LYS A 789 -31.77 3.45 17.10
C LYS A 789 -30.35 3.89 16.76
N THR A 790 -29.37 3.02 17.01
CA THR A 790 -27.96 3.23 16.59
C THR A 790 -27.54 2.18 15.57
N SER A 791 -26.66 2.54 14.63
CA SER A 791 -26.16 1.60 13.61
C SER A 791 -24.85 2.06 12.96
N LEU A 792 -23.93 1.12 12.70
CA LEU A 792 -22.70 1.37 11.95
C LEU A 792 -23.01 1.77 10.49
N VAL A 793 -22.53 2.94 10.07
CA VAL A 793 -22.69 3.50 8.71
C VAL A 793 -21.54 3.06 7.81
N ILE A 794 -20.30 3.36 8.22
CA ILE A 794 -19.05 3.11 7.48
C ILE A 794 -17.86 3.07 8.44
N ALA A 795 -16.82 2.30 8.10
CA ALA A 795 -15.53 2.35 8.76
C ALA A 795 -14.36 2.21 7.77
N LYS A 796 -13.17 2.67 8.16
CA LYS A 796 -11.90 2.41 7.45
C LYS A 796 -10.76 2.23 8.45
N SER A 797 -9.80 1.37 8.10
CA SER A 797 -8.62 1.06 8.91
C SER A 797 -7.38 1.00 8.03
N ARG A 798 -6.23 1.50 8.52
CA ARG A 798 -4.96 1.59 7.78
C ARG A 798 -3.79 1.12 8.65
N VAL A 799 -2.95 0.26 8.10
CA VAL A 799 -1.77 -0.28 8.80
C VAL A 799 -0.75 0.83 9.07
N SER A 800 -0.05 0.73 10.19
CA SER A 800 0.98 1.68 10.61
C SER A 800 2.12 1.77 9.58
N PRO A 801 2.65 2.97 9.26
CA PRO A 801 3.76 3.11 8.33
C PRO A 801 5.02 2.39 8.80
N LEU A 802 5.72 1.70 7.88
CA LEU A 802 6.99 1.01 8.16
C LEU A 802 8.09 1.92 8.75
N LYS A 803 7.96 3.24 8.55
CA LYS A 803 8.75 4.24 9.27
C LYS A 803 8.03 4.60 10.57
N THR A 804 8.57 4.13 11.69
CA THR A 804 8.04 4.36 13.04
C THR A 804 7.66 5.82 13.30
N LEU A 805 6.41 6.03 13.71
CA LEU A 805 5.87 7.28 14.22
C LEU A 805 5.62 7.14 15.73
N SER A 806 5.54 8.25 16.46
CA SER A 806 5.05 8.21 17.85
C SER A 806 3.53 7.99 17.88
N LEU A 807 3.02 7.33 18.91
CA LEU A 807 1.59 6.97 19.01
C LEU A 807 0.66 8.19 18.84
N PRO A 808 0.91 9.38 19.42
CA PRO A 808 0.12 10.58 19.14
C PRO A 808 0.05 11.02 17.67
N ARG A 809 1.05 10.69 16.85
CA ARG A 809 1.01 10.94 15.40
C ARG A 809 0.20 9.88 14.64
N LEU A 810 0.05 8.67 15.18
CA LEU A 810 -0.85 7.65 14.64
C LEU A 810 -2.29 7.96 15.07
N GLU A 811 -2.52 8.36 16.32
CA GLU A 811 -3.80 8.86 16.84
C GLU A 811 -4.31 10.03 15.97
N LEU A 812 -3.45 11.04 15.69
CA LEU A 812 -3.79 12.16 14.80
C LEU A 812 -4.12 11.71 13.37
N LEU A 813 -3.48 10.65 12.86
CA LEU A 813 -3.83 10.07 11.54
C LEU A 813 -5.19 9.34 11.59
N GLY A 814 -5.53 8.70 12.71
CA GLY A 814 -6.86 8.17 13.00
C GLY A 814 -7.93 9.25 12.95
N SER A 815 -7.74 10.37 13.67
CA SER A 815 -8.69 11.49 13.64
C SER A 815 -8.68 12.26 12.31
N THR A 816 -7.59 12.24 11.55
CA THR A 816 -7.58 12.74 10.15
C THR A 816 -8.50 11.85 9.27
N LEU A 817 -8.34 10.53 9.33
CA LEU A 817 -9.17 9.57 8.60
C LEU A 817 -10.65 9.64 9.02
N MET A 818 -10.92 9.95 10.29
CA MET A 818 -12.27 10.24 10.79
C MET A 818 -12.86 11.50 10.18
N SER A 819 -12.07 12.58 10.03
CA SER A 819 -12.53 13.79 9.35
C SER A 819 -12.91 13.52 7.88
N ASP A 820 -12.11 12.71 7.18
CA ASP A 820 -12.41 12.27 5.80
C ASP A 820 -13.73 11.48 5.74
N LEU A 821 -13.94 10.54 6.67
CA LEU A 821 -15.16 9.72 6.72
C LEU A 821 -16.41 10.55 7.01
N VAL A 822 -16.34 11.45 7.99
CA VAL A 822 -17.48 12.30 8.38
C VAL A 822 -17.85 13.25 7.25
N SER A 823 -16.87 13.92 6.65
CA SER A 823 -17.07 14.79 5.48
C SER A 823 -17.69 14.03 4.30
N PHE A 824 -17.21 12.80 4.03
CA PHE A 824 -17.75 11.93 2.99
C PHE A 824 -19.20 11.46 3.26
N VAL A 825 -19.53 11.09 4.50
CA VAL A 825 -20.89 10.68 4.89
C VAL A 825 -21.86 11.85 4.82
N ILE A 826 -21.50 13.03 5.35
CA ILE A 826 -22.31 14.25 5.26
C ILE A 826 -22.59 14.58 3.78
N THR A 827 -21.55 14.63 2.95
CA THR A 827 -21.67 14.91 1.50
C THR A 827 -22.52 13.86 0.75
N THR A 828 -22.57 12.61 1.24
CA THR A 828 -23.36 11.53 0.62
C THR A 828 -24.85 11.59 1.02
N TYR A 829 -25.16 12.07 2.23
CA TYR A 829 -26.53 12.10 2.75
C TYR A 829 -27.20 13.48 2.73
N SER A 830 -26.47 14.57 2.47
CA SER A 830 -27.00 15.94 2.47
C SER A 830 -28.10 16.23 1.43
N SER A 831 -28.26 15.39 0.40
CA SER A 831 -29.37 15.45 -0.57
C SER A 831 -30.56 14.54 -0.22
N LEU A 832 -30.47 13.79 0.88
CA LEU A 832 -31.44 12.75 1.27
C LEU A 832 -32.03 12.95 2.67
N ILE A 833 -31.27 13.51 3.61
CA ILE A 833 -31.69 13.76 4.99
C ILE A 833 -30.87 14.90 5.63
N THR A 834 -31.51 15.69 6.50
CA THR A 834 -30.83 16.65 7.38
C THR A 834 -30.09 15.92 8.50
N ILE A 835 -28.84 16.33 8.76
CA ILE A 835 -28.03 15.83 9.88
C ILE A 835 -27.95 16.98 10.89
N ASP A 836 -28.54 16.79 12.07
CA ASP A 836 -28.75 17.87 13.04
C ASP A 836 -27.49 18.17 13.85
N GLU A 837 -26.76 17.13 14.25
CA GLU A 837 -25.52 17.25 15.02
C GLU A 837 -24.50 16.16 14.64
N VAL A 838 -23.23 16.50 14.81
CA VAL A 838 -22.08 15.63 14.50
C VAL A 838 -21.11 15.64 15.68
N PHE A 839 -20.76 14.46 16.16
CA PHE A 839 -19.94 14.23 17.34
C PHE A 839 -18.67 13.46 16.96
N ALA A 840 -17.53 13.90 17.46
CA ALA A 840 -16.21 13.33 17.20
C ALA A 840 -15.57 12.81 18.50
N TYR A 841 -15.06 11.58 18.47
CA TYR A 841 -14.52 10.89 19.65
C TYR A 841 -13.11 10.35 19.41
N THR A 842 -12.27 10.49 20.43
CA THR A 842 -10.99 9.80 20.58
C THR A 842 -10.67 9.68 22.07
N ASP A 843 -9.85 8.71 22.45
CA ASP A 843 -9.26 8.60 23.79
C ASP A 843 -7.97 9.45 23.92
N SER A 844 -7.43 9.96 22.82
CA SER A 844 -6.25 10.83 22.84
C SER A 844 -6.57 12.26 23.25
N GLN A 845 -6.28 12.58 24.52
CA GLN A 845 -6.27 13.96 25.02
C GLN A 845 -5.23 14.83 24.29
N VAL A 846 -4.17 14.24 23.74
CA VAL A 846 -3.14 14.96 22.96
C VAL A 846 -3.69 15.40 21.61
N VAL A 847 -4.43 14.54 20.91
CA VAL A 847 -5.09 14.91 19.64
C VAL A 847 -6.21 15.92 19.88
N LEU A 848 -7.03 15.73 20.92
CA LEU A 848 -8.06 16.71 21.30
C LEU A 848 -7.46 18.11 21.52
N TYR A 849 -6.34 18.20 22.25
CA TYR A 849 -5.63 19.47 22.47
C TYR A 849 -5.01 20.06 21.19
N TRP A 850 -4.49 19.20 20.30
CA TRP A 850 -3.96 19.66 19.00
C TRP A 850 -5.06 20.20 18.08
N VAL A 851 -6.22 19.54 18.03
CA VAL A 851 -7.37 19.90 17.19
C VAL A 851 -8.12 21.12 17.73
N SER A 852 -8.17 21.32 19.05
CA SER A 852 -8.73 22.55 19.65
C SER A 852 -7.81 23.78 19.56
N THR A 853 -6.60 23.62 19.01
CA THR A 853 -5.57 24.68 18.95
C THR A 853 -5.29 25.08 17.51
N SER A 854 -4.99 26.35 17.27
CA SER A 854 -4.72 26.86 15.91
C SER A 854 -3.43 26.26 15.30
N PRO A 855 -3.42 25.86 14.01
CA PRO A 855 -2.34 25.09 13.39
C PRO A 855 -0.95 25.72 13.46
N TYR A 856 -0.86 27.05 13.48
CA TYR A 856 0.42 27.79 13.45
C TYR A 856 1.31 27.52 14.67
N ARG A 857 0.74 27.05 15.80
CA ARG A 857 1.52 26.68 16.99
C ARG A 857 2.28 25.35 16.82
N TRP A 858 1.97 24.58 15.76
CA TRP A 858 2.46 23.21 15.59
C TRP A 858 3.54 23.05 14.51
N LYS A 859 4.35 21.99 14.64
CA LYS A 859 5.32 21.58 13.61
C LYS A 859 4.58 21.00 12.40
N THR A 860 5.08 21.21 11.19
CA THR A 860 4.43 20.97 9.88
C THR A 860 3.65 19.65 9.75
N PHE A 861 4.14 18.53 10.32
CA PHE A 861 3.38 17.27 10.30
C PHE A 861 2.02 17.40 10.99
N ILE A 862 2.00 18.00 12.19
CA ILE A 862 0.80 18.20 13.00
C ILE A 862 0.00 19.36 12.43
N ALA A 863 0.64 20.51 12.15
CA ALA A 863 -0.03 21.71 11.63
C ALA A 863 -0.88 21.41 10.38
N ASN A 864 -0.31 20.76 9.37
CA ASN A 864 -1.03 20.44 8.13
C ASN A 864 -2.21 19.47 8.33
N ARG A 865 -2.21 18.66 9.41
CA ARG A 865 -3.29 17.70 9.72
C ARG A 865 -4.36 18.32 10.61
N VAL A 866 -3.97 19.17 11.56
CA VAL A 866 -4.90 19.98 12.36
C VAL A 866 -5.66 20.96 11.47
N SER A 867 -4.97 21.65 10.55
CA SER A 867 -5.60 22.47 9.51
C SER A 867 -6.59 21.62 8.73
N HIS A 868 -6.16 20.52 8.12
CA HIS A 868 -7.05 19.64 7.34
C HIS A 868 -8.28 19.15 8.12
N ILE A 869 -8.17 18.85 9.42
CA ILE A 869 -9.31 18.45 10.26
C ILE A 869 -10.27 19.64 10.48
N GLN A 870 -9.75 20.85 10.68
CA GLN A 870 -10.52 22.09 10.85
C GLN A 870 -11.11 22.62 9.52
N ASP A 871 -10.43 22.39 8.40
CA ASP A 871 -10.84 22.81 7.05
C ASP A 871 -11.90 21.86 6.44
N ASN A 872 -11.94 20.60 6.89
CA ASN A 872 -12.79 19.53 6.34
C ASN A 872 -14.03 19.22 7.21
N LEU A 873 -14.13 19.80 8.41
CA LEU A 873 -15.26 19.64 9.32
C LEU A 873 -15.80 21.02 9.74
N PRO A 874 -17.13 21.22 9.79
CA PRO A 874 -17.69 22.49 10.25
C PRO A 874 -17.42 22.70 11.75
N GLU A 875 -17.33 23.97 12.18
CA GLU A 875 -17.08 24.35 13.58
C GLU A 875 -18.16 23.83 14.57
N SER A 876 -19.31 23.37 14.07
CA SER A 876 -20.37 22.73 14.84
C SER A 876 -20.05 21.31 15.33
N VAL A 877 -19.00 20.65 14.82
CA VAL A 877 -18.61 19.30 15.26
C VAL A 877 -18.07 19.34 16.69
N ARG A 878 -18.76 18.65 17.61
CA ARG A 878 -18.34 18.61 19.02
C ARG A 878 -17.38 17.45 19.28
N TRP A 879 -16.21 17.77 19.83
CA TRP A 879 -15.15 16.80 20.15
C TRP A 879 -15.18 16.39 21.63
N TYR A 880 -15.15 15.09 21.90
CA TYR A 880 -15.20 14.53 23.25
C TYR A 880 -14.14 13.45 23.48
N HIS A 881 -13.73 13.31 24.74
CA HIS A 881 -12.89 12.20 25.18
C HIS A 881 -13.74 10.96 25.50
N VAL A 882 -13.48 9.84 24.83
CA VAL A 882 -14.04 8.51 25.16
C VAL A 882 -12.98 7.65 25.87
N LYS A 883 -13.38 6.66 26.68
CA LYS A 883 -12.41 5.69 27.25
C LYS A 883 -12.04 4.67 26.17
N SER A 884 -10.81 4.18 26.12
CA SER A 884 -10.37 3.22 25.08
C SER A 884 -11.23 1.93 25.03
N HIS A 885 -11.66 1.41 26.19
CA HIS A 885 -12.57 0.26 26.26
C HIS A 885 -14.05 0.57 25.91
N GLU A 886 -14.36 1.85 25.69
CA GLU A 886 -15.63 2.34 25.13
C GLU A 886 -15.42 2.88 23.70
N ASN A 887 -14.24 2.70 23.09
CA ASN A 887 -13.91 3.16 21.75
C ASN A 887 -14.07 2.01 20.73
N PRO A 888 -15.13 1.97 19.91
CA PRO A 888 -15.30 0.90 18.92
C PRO A 888 -14.20 0.90 17.85
N ALA A 889 -13.46 2.00 17.66
CA ALA A 889 -12.37 2.06 16.69
C ALA A 889 -11.09 1.29 17.12
N ASP A 890 -10.90 1.01 18.42
CA ASP A 890 -9.74 0.24 18.94
C ASP A 890 -9.63 -1.14 18.28
N VAL A 891 -10.76 -1.85 18.20
CA VAL A 891 -10.85 -3.17 17.58
C VAL A 891 -10.48 -3.13 16.09
N ALA A 892 -10.76 -1.99 15.41
CA ALA A 892 -10.38 -1.76 14.02
C ALA A 892 -8.95 -1.27 13.84
N SER A 893 -8.30 -0.73 14.88
CA SER A 893 -6.89 -0.28 14.87
C SER A 893 -5.91 -1.41 15.24
N ARG A 894 -6.39 -2.44 15.95
CA ARG A 894 -5.63 -3.64 16.36
C ARG A 894 -5.93 -4.87 15.51
N GLY A 895 -7.19 -5.05 15.12
CA GLY A 895 -7.70 -6.23 14.43
C GLY A 895 -8.16 -7.34 15.37
N ILE A 896 -9.04 -8.21 14.88
CA ILE A 896 -9.68 -9.29 15.65
C ILE A 896 -9.93 -10.52 14.77
N ASN A 897 -10.00 -11.69 15.39
CA ASN A 897 -10.30 -12.95 14.71
C ASN A 897 -11.82 -13.12 14.45
N PRO A 898 -12.24 -13.83 13.38
CA PRO A 898 -13.65 -13.99 13.04
C PRO A 898 -14.51 -14.59 14.16
N ALA A 899 -14.03 -15.60 14.90
CA ALA A 899 -14.82 -16.24 15.96
C ALA A 899 -15.14 -15.29 17.13
N GLN A 900 -14.26 -14.32 17.41
CA GLN A 900 -14.45 -13.32 18.47
C GLN A 900 -15.33 -12.14 18.04
N PHE A 901 -15.43 -11.89 16.72
CA PHE A 901 -16.11 -10.72 16.16
C PHE A 901 -17.63 -10.87 16.09
N ILE A 902 -18.15 -12.09 15.91
CA ILE A 902 -19.59 -12.38 15.69
C ILE A 902 -20.48 -11.67 16.73
N ASN A 903 -20.09 -11.74 18.01
CA ASN A 903 -20.86 -11.21 19.14
C ASN A 903 -20.22 -9.94 19.75
N HIS A 904 -19.45 -9.16 18.97
CA HIS A 904 -18.69 -8.04 19.53
C HIS A 904 -19.59 -6.85 19.94
N PRO A 905 -19.72 -6.52 21.24
CA PRO A 905 -20.82 -5.70 21.76
C PRO A 905 -20.78 -4.24 21.33
N LEU A 906 -19.60 -3.69 20.98
CA LEU A 906 -19.46 -2.28 20.61
C LEU A 906 -19.53 -2.02 19.10
N TRP A 907 -19.41 -3.05 18.24
CA TRP A 907 -19.11 -2.81 16.82
C TRP A 907 -20.35 -2.59 15.93
N PHE A 908 -21.48 -3.22 16.26
CA PHE A 908 -22.69 -3.13 15.44
C PHE A 908 -23.50 -1.85 15.73
N THR A 909 -23.57 -1.48 17.02
CA THR A 909 -24.43 -0.41 17.57
C THR A 909 -23.66 0.74 18.22
N GLY A 910 -22.32 0.66 18.29
CA GLY A 910 -21.51 1.59 19.09
C GLY A 910 -21.62 1.32 20.60
N PRO A 911 -21.07 2.21 21.44
CA PRO A 911 -21.12 2.07 22.90
C PRO A 911 -22.55 2.13 23.46
N PRO A 912 -22.90 1.35 24.50
CA PRO A 912 -24.27 1.28 25.03
C PRO A 912 -24.88 2.62 25.44
N TRP A 913 -24.06 3.59 25.84
CA TRP A 913 -24.54 4.93 26.21
C TRP A 913 -25.04 5.76 25.02
N LEU A 914 -24.69 5.44 23.76
CA LEU A 914 -25.31 6.08 22.59
C LEU A 914 -26.81 5.77 22.50
N SER A 915 -27.23 4.60 22.95
CA SER A 915 -28.65 4.20 22.98
C SER A 915 -29.43 4.82 24.14
N LEU A 916 -28.78 5.65 24.98
CA LEU A 916 -29.40 6.40 26.06
C LEU A 916 -29.67 7.87 25.67
N PRO A 917 -30.58 8.56 26.37
CA PRO A 917 -30.76 10.01 26.24
C PRO A 917 -29.46 10.79 26.52
N HIS A 918 -29.28 11.91 25.83
CA HIS A 918 -28.05 12.73 25.89
C HIS A 918 -27.66 13.17 27.32
N SER A 919 -28.66 13.38 28.20
CA SER A 919 -28.47 13.72 29.62
C SER A 919 -27.75 12.65 30.45
N MET A 920 -27.70 11.40 29.99
CA MET A 920 -27.03 10.28 30.67
C MET A 920 -25.59 10.05 30.19
N TRP A 921 -25.09 10.85 29.23
CA TRP A 921 -23.76 10.67 28.68
C TRP A 921 -22.70 11.24 29.64
N ASN A 922 -22.03 10.36 30.38
CA ASN A 922 -20.94 10.68 31.32
C ASN A 922 -19.61 11.07 30.61
N LEU A 923 -19.70 11.89 29.57
CA LEU A 923 -18.60 12.34 28.73
C LEU A 923 -18.01 13.65 29.25
N LYS A 924 -16.69 13.69 29.40
CA LYS A 924 -15.98 14.94 29.70
C LYS A 924 -15.70 15.68 28.41
N ASN A 925 -16.36 16.82 28.21
CA ASN A 925 -15.92 17.82 27.23
C ASN A 925 -14.56 18.38 27.71
N PRO A 926 -13.48 18.29 26.93
CA PRO A 926 -12.19 18.82 27.33
C PRO A 926 -12.19 20.35 27.23
N CYS A 927 -12.62 21.03 28.30
CA CYS A 927 -12.45 22.47 28.47
C CYS A 927 -10.95 22.81 28.64
N PHE A 928 -10.22 22.84 27.53
CA PHE A 928 -8.91 23.48 27.46
C PHE A 928 -9.11 24.99 27.57
N GLU A 929 -8.83 25.56 28.75
CA GLU A 929 -8.77 27.01 28.91
C GLU A 929 -7.81 27.61 27.87
N LYS A 930 -8.23 28.69 27.21
CA LYS A 930 -7.39 29.44 26.26
C LYS A 930 -6.29 30.19 27.01
N CYS A 931 -5.26 29.45 27.41
CA CYS A 931 -4.07 29.98 28.08
C CYS A 931 -3.20 30.73 27.07
N ASP A 932 -3.63 31.94 26.70
CA ASP A 932 -2.95 32.82 25.74
C ASP A 932 -1.82 33.66 26.40
N GLN A 933 -1.33 33.24 27.56
CA GLN A 933 -0.20 33.88 28.26
C GLN A 933 0.80 32.84 28.83
N GLY A 934 2.04 32.90 28.35
CA GLY A 934 3.21 32.55 29.16
C GLY A 934 3.82 31.13 29.08
N VAL A 935 3.37 30.22 28.20
CA VAL A 935 3.91 28.83 28.14
C VAL A 935 4.62 28.51 26.82
N THR A 936 5.81 29.09 26.60
CA THR A 936 6.69 28.75 25.45
C THR A 936 7.62 27.56 25.71
N ASP A 937 7.88 27.23 26.98
CA ASP A 937 9.10 26.49 27.36
C ASP A 937 8.88 24.99 27.67
N ILE A 938 7.64 24.48 27.59
CA ILE A 938 7.32 23.09 28.01
C ILE A 938 7.45 22.06 26.87
N ILE A 939 7.50 22.47 25.59
CA ILE A 939 7.60 21.54 24.44
C ILE A 939 9.07 21.15 24.14
N SER A 940 9.82 20.75 25.16
CA SER A 940 11.18 20.23 25.06
C SER A 940 11.19 18.71 24.88
N GLN A 941 11.31 18.25 23.62
CA GLN A 941 11.75 16.91 23.18
C GLN A 941 11.16 15.68 23.90
N GLU A 942 10.20 15.01 23.24
CA GLU A 942 9.96 13.56 23.44
C GLU A 942 11.16 12.73 22.93
N GLU A 943 12.23 12.66 23.70
CA GLU A 943 13.28 11.66 23.49
C GLU A 943 12.95 10.39 24.30
N LYS A 944 12.23 9.46 23.66
CA LYS A 944 12.04 8.10 24.16
C LYS A 944 13.40 7.37 24.19
N HIS A 945 14.15 7.52 25.28
CA HIS A 945 15.30 6.68 25.57
C HIS A 945 14.85 5.22 25.72
N ILE A 946 15.21 4.38 24.74
CA ILE A 946 15.06 2.93 24.83
C ILE A 946 16.13 2.42 25.81
N ALA A 947 15.75 2.26 27.08
CA ALA A 947 16.59 1.59 28.06
C ALA A 947 16.41 0.07 27.92
N LEU A 948 17.48 -0.65 27.56
CA LEU A 948 17.52 -2.09 27.83
C LEU A 948 17.47 -2.27 29.35
N THR A 949 16.41 -2.91 29.84
CA THR A 949 16.34 -3.35 31.24
C THR A 949 17.10 -4.66 31.39
N THR A 950 18.28 -4.57 32.01
CA THR A 950 18.92 -5.68 32.72
C THR A 950 18.52 -5.56 34.19
N ASN A 951 17.93 -6.60 34.78
CA ASN A 951 17.49 -6.57 36.18
C ASN A 951 18.67 -6.37 37.14
N VAL A 952 18.83 -5.12 37.58
CA VAL A 952 19.60 -4.70 38.74
C VAL A 952 18.65 -3.84 39.57
N GLU A 953 18.43 -4.18 40.83
CA GLU A 953 17.52 -3.44 41.70
C GLU A 953 18.12 -2.10 42.12
N TRP A 954 17.93 -1.08 41.28
CA TRP A 954 18.32 0.28 41.60
C TRP A 954 17.44 0.83 42.73
N HIS A 955 18.05 1.08 43.88
CA HIS A 955 17.38 1.72 45.02
C HIS A 955 16.80 3.08 44.60
N PHE A 956 15.58 3.38 45.06
CA PHE A 956 14.78 4.54 44.64
C PHE A 956 15.55 5.87 44.61
N ILE A 957 16.36 6.15 45.63
CA ILE A 957 17.18 7.37 45.71
C ILE A 957 18.20 7.45 44.55
N ASP A 958 18.80 6.33 44.20
CA ASP A 958 19.87 6.26 43.21
C ASP A 958 19.27 6.54 41.81
N VAL A 959 18.06 6.02 41.56
CA VAL A 959 17.25 6.35 40.36
C VAL A 959 16.96 7.85 40.29
N LEU A 960 16.58 8.51 41.39
CA LEU A 960 16.36 9.96 41.40
C LEU A 960 17.62 10.76 41.08
N LEU A 961 18.77 10.35 41.63
CA LEU A 961 20.07 11.02 41.41
C LEU A 961 20.55 10.95 39.95
N TYR A 962 20.26 9.86 39.24
CA TYR A 962 20.56 9.74 37.81
C TYR A 962 19.49 10.38 36.92
N LYS A 963 18.20 10.27 37.27
CA LYS A 963 17.08 10.80 36.46
C LYS A 963 16.99 12.33 36.44
N PHE A 964 17.42 13.01 37.51
CA PHE A 964 17.26 14.45 37.65
C PHE A 964 18.58 15.24 37.74
N SER A 965 18.53 16.51 37.36
CA SER A 965 19.66 17.45 37.29
C SER A 965 19.60 18.57 38.34
N SER A 966 18.60 18.57 39.21
CA SER A 966 18.39 19.58 40.27
C SER A 966 18.28 18.92 41.63
N LEU A 967 19.23 19.21 42.52
CA LEU A 967 19.23 18.68 43.89
C LEU A 967 17.97 19.11 44.66
N HIS A 968 17.58 20.39 44.55
CA HIS A 968 16.38 20.92 45.19
C HIS A 968 15.08 20.19 44.74
N TYR A 969 15.01 19.75 43.48
CA TYR A 969 13.87 18.96 42.99
C TYR A 969 13.86 17.54 43.58
N ILE A 970 15.01 16.88 43.66
CA ILE A 970 15.16 15.57 44.31
C ILE A 970 14.81 15.65 45.81
N GLN A 971 15.25 16.69 46.50
CA GLN A 971 14.89 16.96 47.90
C GLN A 971 13.37 17.09 48.06
N LYS A 972 12.69 17.86 47.19
CA LYS A 972 11.22 17.99 47.22
C LYS A 972 10.51 16.65 47.00
N ILE A 973 10.97 15.80 46.08
CA ILE A 973 10.43 14.45 45.89
C ILE A 973 10.55 13.61 47.17
N ILE A 974 11.71 13.65 47.85
CA ILE A 974 11.95 12.93 49.11
C ILE A 974 11.11 13.50 50.27
N CYS A 975 10.85 14.81 50.30
CA CYS A 975 9.92 15.42 51.26
C CYS A 975 8.49 14.95 51.02
N HIS A 976 8.00 15.02 49.78
CA HIS A 976 6.64 14.60 49.45
C HIS A 976 6.40 13.10 49.67
N SER A 977 7.34 12.22 49.29
CA SER A 977 7.19 10.78 49.55
C SER A 977 7.16 10.48 51.05
N ARG A 978 8.00 11.14 51.85
CA ARG A 978 7.97 11.03 53.32
C ARG A 978 6.66 11.55 53.93
N ARG A 979 6.10 12.67 53.44
CA ARG A 979 4.77 13.15 53.86
C ARG A 979 3.68 12.15 53.55
N ILE A 980 3.71 11.51 52.38
CA ILE A 980 2.76 10.46 52.02
C ILE A 980 2.86 9.28 53.01
N PHE A 981 4.07 8.79 53.29
CA PHE A 981 4.27 7.71 54.29
C PHE A 981 3.94 8.12 55.74
N TYR A 982 4.04 9.39 56.10
CA TYR A 982 3.64 9.92 57.40
C TYR A 982 2.12 10.03 57.52
N ASN A 983 1.46 10.63 56.53
CA ASN A 983 0.02 10.84 56.51
C ASN A 983 -0.76 9.52 56.38
N PHE A 984 -0.16 8.45 55.83
CA PHE A 984 -0.68 7.08 55.88
C PHE A 984 -0.52 6.38 57.25
N LYS A 985 0.19 6.97 58.21
CA LYS A 985 0.36 6.43 59.56
C LYS A 985 -0.30 7.29 60.65
N HIS A 986 -0.47 8.59 60.39
CA HIS A 986 -0.99 9.56 61.35
C HIS A 986 -2.09 10.39 60.68
N HIS A 987 -3.27 9.76 60.52
CA HIS A 987 -4.43 10.35 59.86
C HIS A 987 -4.99 11.56 60.62
N ASP A 988 -4.84 11.61 61.94
CA ASP A 988 -5.38 12.66 62.83
C ASP A 988 -4.52 13.94 62.86
N SER A 989 -3.32 13.91 62.26
CA SER A 989 -2.39 15.05 62.22
C SER A 989 -1.59 15.13 60.89
N PRO A 990 -2.28 15.22 59.74
CA PRO A 990 -1.63 15.12 58.43
C PRO A 990 -0.76 16.35 58.11
N LEU A 991 0.48 16.11 57.68
CA LEU A 991 1.40 17.15 57.23
C LEU A 991 0.92 17.74 55.89
N THR A 992 0.38 18.96 55.97
CA THR A 992 -0.17 19.75 54.85
C THR A 992 0.58 21.07 54.67
N GLY A 993 0.22 21.89 53.67
CA GLY A 993 0.90 23.15 53.38
C GLY A 993 2.26 23.01 52.67
N THR A 994 3.07 24.08 52.67
CA THR A 994 4.38 24.14 51.99
C THR A 994 5.45 23.27 52.68
N ILE A 995 6.52 22.91 51.96
CA ILE A 995 7.64 22.13 52.52
C ILE A 995 8.50 23.02 53.42
N SER A 996 8.74 22.57 54.66
CA SER A 996 9.56 23.29 55.63
C SER A 996 11.07 23.16 55.35
N ILE A 997 11.86 24.11 55.88
CA ILE A 997 13.32 24.07 55.79
C ILE A 997 13.89 22.81 56.48
N PHE A 998 13.30 22.40 57.61
CA PHE A 998 13.69 21.19 58.33
C PHE A 998 13.48 19.91 57.50
N GLU A 999 12.42 19.81 56.70
CA GLU A 999 12.21 18.68 55.79
C GLU A 999 13.25 18.67 54.65
N LEU A 1000 13.59 19.84 54.09
CA LEU A 1000 14.64 19.95 53.07
C LEU A 1000 16.01 19.55 53.63
N GLN A 1001 16.35 19.98 54.85
CA GLN A 1001 17.56 19.56 55.57
C GLN A 1001 17.56 18.04 55.85
N HIS A 1002 16.43 17.49 56.31
CA HIS A 1002 16.30 16.06 56.56
C HIS A 1002 16.43 15.23 55.27
N SER A 1003 15.87 15.70 54.15
CA SER A 1003 16.04 15.06 52.84
C SER A 1003 17.50 15.10 52.35
N LEU A 1004 18.24 16.18 52.64
CA LEU A 1004 19.66 16.29 52.35
C LEU A 1004 20.47 15.26 53.16
N LEU A 1005 20.17 15.11 54.45
CA LEU A 1005 20.80 14.10 55.31
C LEU A 1005 20.51 12.66 54.84
N ILE A 1006 19.31 12.37 54.34
CA ILE A 1006 19.00 11.06 53.72
C ILE A 1006 19.88 10.80 52.49
N LEU A 1007 20.08 11.80 51.62
CA LEU A 1007 20.98 11.69 50.46
C LEU A 1007 22.44 11.48 50.88
N VAL A 1008 22.92 12.20 51.89
CA VAL A 1008 24.26 11.99 52.47
C VAL A 1008 24.40 10.58 53.00
N LYS A 1009 23.43 10.08 53.77
CA LYS A 1009 23.47 8.73 54.35
C LYS A 1009 23.59 7.66 53.28
N ARG A 1010 22.73 7.71 52.24
CA ARG A 1010 22.80 6.78 51.10
C ARG A 1010 24.15 6.85 50.37
N CYS A 1011 24.69 8.05 50.17
CA CYS A 1011 26.01 8.25 49.56
C CYS A 1011 27.15 7.64 50.41
N GLN A 1012 27.08 7.76 51.74
CA GLN A 1012 28.04 7.15 52.66
C GLN A 1012 27.91 5.62 52.75
N GLU A 1013 26.69 5.09 52.75
CA GLU A 1013 26.42 3.65 52.71
C GLU A 1013 27.00 2.97 51.46
N ILE A 1014 26.89 3.62 50.29
CA ILE A 1014 27.45 3.10 49.03
C ILE A 1014 28.98 3.16 49.04
N HIS A 1015 29.58 4.35 49.25
CA HIS A 1015 31.02 4.58 49.01
C HIS A 1015 31.92 4.27 50.21
N PHE A 1016 31.36 4.13 51.40
CA PHE A 1016 32.10 3.96 52.66
C PHE A 1016 31.58 2.82 53.54
N SER A 1017 30.81 1.86 52.99
CA SER A 1017 30.36 0.64 53.70
C SER A 1017 31.47 -0.06 54.48
N THR A 1018 32.62 -0.31 53.84
CA THR A 1018 33.80 -0.92 54.48
C THR A 1018 34.37 -0.07 55.62
N LEU A 1019 34.37 1.26 55.47
CA LEU A 1019 34.80 2.20 56.51
C LEU A 1019 33.82 2.21 57.71
N ILE A 1020 32.51 2.07 57.45
CA ILE A 1020 31.50 1.97 58.52
C ILE A 1020 31.72 0.70 59.34
N SER A 1021 31.94 -0.45 58.69
CA SER A 1021 32.27 -1.70 59.39
C SER A 1021 33.58 -1.58 60.17
N GLN A 1022 34.64 -1.03 59.58
CA GLN A 1022 35.92 -0.85 60.26
C GLN A 1022 35.83 0.06 61.49
N ILE A 1023 35.07 1.16 61.43
CA ILE A 1023 34.85 2.04 62.58
C ILE A 1023 34.02 1.34 63.67
N LYS A 1024 33.02 0.52 63.31
CA LYS A 1024 32.22 -0.24 64.29
C LYS A 1024 33.02 -1.34 64.99
N ASN A 1025 33.93 -1.99 64.26
CA ASN A 1025 34.74 -3.11 64.76
C ASN A 1025 36.07 -2.67 65.41
N ASN A 1026 36.35 -1.37 65.49
CA ASN A 1026 37.66 -0.81 65.90
C ASN A 1026 38.86 -1.32 65.06
N GLU A 1027 38.64 -1.58 63.77
CA GLU A 1027 39.66 -2.09 62.85
C GLU A 1027 40.61 -1.01 62.29
N LEU A 1028 41.75 -1.46 61.76
CA LEU A 1028 42.90 -0.63 61.41
C LEU A 1028 42.73 0.14 60.07
N LEU A 1029 42.05 1.28 60.13
CA LEU A 1029 41.67 2.12 58.97
C LEU A 1029 42.75 2.31 57.89
N ALA A 1030 42.32 2.27 56.62
CA ALA A 1030 43.18 2.46 55.44
C ALA A 1030 44.05 3.73 55.49
N LYS A 1031 45.32 3.61 55.06
CA LYS A 1031 46.38 4.65 55.17
C LYS A 1031 45.95 6.07 54.76
N PRO A 1032 45.17 6.31 53.66
CA PRO A 1032 44.77 7.68 53.28
C PRO A 1032 43.72 8.30 54.22
N LEU A 1033 42.76 7.49 54.69
CA LEU A 1033 41.62 7.95 55.48
C LEU A 1033 41.97 8.13 56.96
N ARG A 1034 42.95 7.37 57.47
CA ARG A 1034 43.48 7.50 58.84
C ARG A 1034 43.90 8.94 59.19
N LYS A 1035 44.39 9.71 58.21
CA LYS A 1035 44.75 11.14 58.37
C LYS A 1035 43.57 12.08 58.63
N LEU A 1036 42.34 11.63 58.39
CA LEU A 1036 41.10 12.38 58.63
C LEU A 1036 40.41 11.98 59.96
N ALA A 1037 41.02 11.06 60.73
CA ALA A 1037 40.48 10.50 61.98
C ALA A 1037 38.93 10.33 61.98
N PRO A 1038 38.36 9.66 60.96
CA PRO A 1038 36.92 9.62 60.76
C PRO A 1038 36.23 8.83 61.87
N PHE A 1039 35.05 9.27 62.25
CA PHE A 1039 34.23 8.64 63.29
C PHE A 1039 32.75 8.69 62.90
N LEU A 1040 31.94 7.83 63.53
CA LEU A 1040 30.49 7.86 63.41
C LEU A 1040 29.89 8.80 64.46
N ASP A 1041 28.98 9.69 64.07
CA ASP A 1041 28.20 10.50 65.01
C ASP A 1041 27.04 9.71 65.63
N LYS A 1042 26.35 10.32 66.61
CA LYS A 1042 25.20 9.71 67.31
C LYS A 1042 24.05 9.29 66.39
N ASN A 1043 23.99 9.83 65.17
CA ASN A 1043 22.95 9.56 64.17
C ASN A 1043 23.43 8.58 63.08
N GLY A 1044 24.67 8.09 63.18
CA GLY A 1044 25.28 7.12 62.27
C GLY A 1044 25.95 7.71 61.03
N PHE A 1045 26.22 9.02 60.98
CA PHE A 1045 26.94 9.63 59.86
C PHE A 1045 28.46 9.60 60.06
N ILE A 1046 29.20 9.39 58.98
CA ILE A 1046 30.66 9.49 58.98
C ILE A 1046 31.06 10.98 58.95
N ARG A 1047 31.78 11.43 59.98
CA ARG A 1047 32.33 12.77 60.10
C ARG A 1047 33.85 12.75 60.21
N VAL A 1048 34.48 13.85 59.80
CA VAL A 1048 35.93 14.03 59.86
C VAL A 1048 36.36 14.51 61.26
N GLY A 1049 37.32 13.81 61.85
CA GLY A 1049 38.01 14.23 63.06
C GLY A 1049 39.15 15.21 62.74
N GLY A 1050 39.57 15.99 63.73
CA GLY A 1050 40.61 17.00 63.52
C GLY A 1050 41.01 17.74 64.78
N ARG A 1051 41.90 18.73 64.62
CA ARG A 1051 42.50 19.52 65.71
C ARG A 1051 41.52 20.53 66.35
N LEU A 1052 40.38 20.82 65.71
CA LEU A 1052 39.38 21.81 66.14
C LEU A 1052 38.39 21.30 67.21
N ARG A 1053 38.63 20.12 67.80
CA ARG A 1053 37.72 19.50 68.79
C ARG A 1053 37.44 20.42 69.99
N HIS A 1054 38.47 21.11 70.49
CA HIS A 1054 38.43 21.96 71.69
C HIS A 1054 38.15 23.45 71.41
N THR A 1055 37.68 23.83 70.22
CA THR A 1055 37.47 25.23 69.83
C THR A 1055 35.99 25.61 69.87
N ASP A 1056 35.50 26.16 70.98
CA ASP A 1056 34.04 26.31 71.18
C ASP A 1056 33.38 27.46 70.41
N ALA A 1057 34.16 28.37 69.84
CA ALA A 1057 33.68 29.41 68.92
C ALA A 1057 33.27 28.90 67.51
N ILE A 1058 33.26 27.57 67.27
CA ILE A 1058 32.98 26.97 65.94
C ILE A 1058 31.78 26.00 66.03
N PRO A 1059 30.76 26.10 65.16
CA PRO A 1059 29.63 25.17 65.11
C PRO A 1059 30.06 23.71 64.92
N PHE A 1060 29.35 22.77 65.55
CA PHE A 1060 29.69 21.34 65.52
C PHE A 1060 29.84 20.77 64.10
N GLU A 1061 29.00 21.20 63.15
CA GLU A 1061 29.09 20.76 61.75
C GLU A 1061 30.38 21.20 61.06
N SER A 1062 30.92 22.37 61.44
CA SER A 1062 32.19 22.89 60.92
C SER A 1062 33.40 22.38 61.69
N LYS A 1063 33.25 22.00 62.98
CA LYS A 1063 34.26 21.18 63.70
C LYS A 1063 34.39 19.79 63.05
N HIS A 1064 33.26 19.19 62.67
CA HIS A 1064 33.12 17.81 62.23
C HIS A 1064 32.25 17.67 60.96
N PRO A 1065 32.77 18.08 59.79
CA PRO A 1065 32.05 18.01 58.53
C PRO A 1065 31.82 16.57 58.05
N LEU A 1066 30.71 16.37 57.36
CA LEU A 1066 30.25 15.09 56.80
C LEU A 1066 31.17 14.63 55.65
N LEU A 1067 31.71 13.42 55.74
CA LEU A 1067 32.63 12.87 54.73
C LEU A 1067 31.87 12.52 53.43
N LEU A 1068 32.34 13.02 52.28
CA LEU A 1068 31.76 12.72 50.97
C LEU A 1068 32.82 12.21 49.95
N PRO A 1069 32.45 11.27 49.06
CA PRO A 1069 33.33 10.76 48.01
C PRO A 1069 33.60 11.80 46.91
N ARG A 1070 34.65 11.61 46.10
CA ARG A 1070 35.04 12.57 45.05
C ARG A 1070 34.07 12.59 43.85
N SER A 1071 33.62 11.41 43.43
CA SER A 1071 33.10 11.15 42.08
C SER A 1071 31.59 10.93 42.01
N ASP A 1072 30.91 10.86 43.15
CA ASP A 1072 29.50 10.49 43.22
C ASP A 1072 28.55 11.54 42.61
N ARG A 1073 27.41 11.07 42.10
CA ARG A 1073 26.38 11.89 41.44
C ARG A 1073 25.73 12.90 42.39
N PHE A 1074 25.44 12.52 43.65
CA PHE A 1074 24.96 13.45 44.67
C PHE A 1074 25.99 14.55 44.96
N THR A 1075 27.27 14.19 45.08
CA THR A 1075 28.34 15.17 45.33
C THR A 1075 28.48 16.16 44.18
N GLN A 1076 28.33 15.74 42.92
CA GLN A 1076 28.31 16.65 41.77
C GLN A 1076 27.12 17.62 41.83
N LEU A 1077 25.91 17.11 42.11
CA LEU A 1077 24.69 17.91 42.21
C LEU A 1077 24.73 18.90 43.39
N LEU A 1078 25.35 18.53 44.51
CA LEU A 1078 25.56 19.40 45.68
C LEU A 1078 26.50 20.58 45.36
N ILE A 1079 27.63 20.31 44.69
CA ILE A 1079 28.55 21.35 44.21
C ILE A 1079 27.83 22.27 43.21
N GLU A 1080 27.04 21.72 42.29
CA GLU A 1080 26.31 22.49 41.28
C GLU A 1080 25.19 23.35 41.90
N HIS A 1081 24.48 22.84 42.91
CA HIS A 1081 23.45 23.57 43.64
C HIS A 1081 24.03 24.80 44.35
N ILE A 1082 25.04 24.61 45.21
CA ILE A 1082 25.71 25.69 45.95
C ILE A 1082 26.36 26.70 44.99
N HIS A 1083 26.93 26.23 43.87
CA HIS A 1083 27.48 27.08 42.83
C HIS A 1083 26.43 27.98 42.16
N LYS A 1084 25.23 27.46 41.87
CA LYS A 1084 24.12 28.24 41.27
C LYS A 1084 23.50 29.21 42.28
N GLU A 1085 23.21 28.72 43.49
CA GLU A 1085 22.60 29.46 44.59
C GLU A 1085 23.43 30.69 44.99
N ASN A 1086 24.75 30.53 45.12
CA ASN A 1086 25.67 31.61 45.48
C ASN A 1086 26.13 32.46 44.27
N MET A 1087 25.31 32.51 43.20
CA MET A 1087 25.51 33.33 41.99
C MET A 1087 26.85 33.11 41.26
N HIS A 1088 27.24 31.85 41.10
CA HIS A 1088 28.42 31.37 40.37
C HIS A 1088 29.79 31.85 40.92
N PRO A 1089 30.09 31.64 42.21
CA PRO A 1089 31.31 32.17 42.81
C PRO A 1089 32.55 31.34 42.45
N GLY A 1090 33.73 31.88 42.74
CA GLY A 1090 35.01 31.24 42.44
C GLY A 1090 35.28 29.96 43.24
N LEU A 1091 36.23 29.14 42.74
CA LEU A 1091 36.58 27.84 43.33
C LEU A 1091 36.87 27.92 44.84
N ASN A 1092 37.64 28.91 45.29
CA ASN A 1092 38.03 29.03 46.69
C ASN A 1092 36.81 29.31 47.59
N THR A 1093 35.87 30.12 47.12
CA THR A 1093 34.62 30.44 47.81
C THR A 1093 33.74 29.19 47.93
N ILE A 1094 33.55 28.44 46.84
CA ILE A 1094 32.80 27.17 46.85
C ILE A 1094 33.47 26.15 47.79
N GLN A 1095 34.80 26.07 47.78
CA GLN A 1095 35.55 25.19 48.67
C GLN A 1095 35.45 25.60 50.14
N HIS A 1096 35.25 26.89 50.45
CA HIS A 1096 34.96 27.37 51.80
C HIS A 1096 33.52 27.03 52.21
N LEU A 1097 32.52 27.41 51.40
CA LEU A 1097 31.10 27.15 51.67
C LEU A 1097 30.83 25.65 51.91
N LEU A 1098 31.31 24.79 51.01
CA LEU A 1098 31.18 23.33 51.18
C LEU A 1098 31.83 22.83 52.48
N ARG A 1099 32.98 23.39 52.89
CA ARG A 1099 33.71 22.97 54.10
C ARG A 1099 33.00 23.30 55.40
N GLN A 1100 32.00 24.18 55.41
CA GLN A 1100 31.22 24.50 56.62
C GLN A 1100 30.40 23.29 57.10
N GLN A 1101 30.04 22.37 56.20
CA GLN A 1101 29.24 21.17 56.50
C GLN A 1101 29.78 19.85 55.91
N PHE A 1102 30.57 19.90 54.83
CA PHE A 1102 30.98 18.74 54.02
C PHE A 1102 32.48 18.66 53.74
N TRP A 1103 33.05 17.48 53.93
CA TRP A 1103 34.44 17.17 53.57
C TRP A 1103 34.49 16.25 52.35
N ILE A 1104 34.48 16.85 51.16
CA ILE A 1104 34.59 16.11 49.89
C ILE A 1104 36.03 15.69 49.65
N LEU A 1105 36.26 14.39 49.45
CA LEU A 1105 37.58 13.84 49.10
C LEU A 1105 38.09 14.47 47.79
N SER A 1106 39.30 15.04 47.84
CA SER A 1106 39.87 15.83 46.72
C SER A 1106 38.99 16.99 46.25
N SER A 1107 38.26 17.68 47.14
CA SER A 1107 37.30 18.75 46.86
C SER A 1107 37.69 19.70 45.72
N ARG A 1108 38.92 20.25 45.72
CA ARG A 1108 39.43 21.13 44.64
C ARG A 1108 39.25 20.54 43.24
N ARG A 1109 39.54 19.24 43.05
CA ARG A 1109 39.37 18.53 41.77
C ARG A 1109 37.91 18.20 41.45
N ALA A 1110 37.06 17.97 42.47
CA ALA A 1110 35.63 17.77 42.27
C ALA A 1110 34.96 19.08 41.82
N ILE A 1111 35.26 20.19 42.51
CA ILE A 1111 34.76 21.54 42.18
C ILE A 1111 35.22 21.97 40.78
N GLN A 1112 36.49 21.74 40.41
CA GLN A 1112 36.97 21.99 39.04
C GLN A 1112 36.19 21.23 37.97
N SER A 1113 35.79 19.99 38.23
CA SER A 1113 35.05 19.13 37.30
C SER A 1113 33.60 19.56 37.06
N VAL A 1114 33.01 20.29 38.02
CA VAL A 1114 31.66 20.88 37.91
C VAL A 1114 31.74 22.28 37.29
N LEU A 1115 32.67 23.12 37.77
CA LEU A 1115 32.88 24.48 37.25
C LEU A 1115 33.24 24.50 35.76
N SER A 1116 34.06 23.56 35.29
CA SER A 1116 34.45 23.49 33.87
C SER A 1116 33.29 23.15 32.93
N LYS A 1117 32.20 22.59 33.46
CA LYS A 1117 30.96 22.28 32.71
C LYS A 1117 29.92 23.41 32.80
N CYS A 1118 30.14 24.42 33.64
CA CYS A 1118 29.19 25.52 33.80
C CYS A 1118 29.29 26.51 32.62
N ILE A 1119 28.29 26.50 31.74
CA ILE A 1119 28.21 27.37 30.55
C ILE A 1119 28.34 28.86 30.91
N ARG A 1120 27.75 29.31 32.03
CA ARG A 1120 27.84 30.72 32.47
C ARG A 1120 29.27 31.10 32.87
N CYS A 1121 29.97 30.24 33.62
CA CYS A 1121 31.38 30.46 33.97
C CYS A 1121 32.30 30.39 32.75
N PHE A 1122 32.03 29.49 31.81
CA PHE A 1122 32.77 29.38 30.55
C PHE A 1122 32.63 30.65 29.70
N ARG A 1123 31.41 31.18 29.55
CA ARG A 1123 31.14 32.44 28.83
C ARG A 1123 31.78 33.66 29.50
N LEU A 1124 31.80 33.72 30.83
CA LEU A 1124 32.40 34.83 31.60
C LEU A 1124 33.93 34.75 31.68
N ARG A 1125 34.55 33.62 31.34
CA ARG A 1125 36.01 33.43 31.38
C ARG A 1125 36.49 32.55 30.22
N PRO A 1126 36.35 33.01 28.97
CA PRO A 1126 36.81 32.28 27.80
C PRO A 1126 38.31 32.02 27.91
N LYS A 1127 38.76 30.84 27.50
CA LYS A 1127 40.19 30.57 27.33
C LYS A 1127 40.67 31.36 26.11
N ALA A 1128 41.66 32.22 26.30
CA ALA A 1128 42.38 32.79 25.17
C ALA A 1128 42.97 31.66 24.31
N TYR A 1129 42.84 31.75 23.00
CA TYR A 1129 43.54 30.88 22.08
C TYR A 1129 45.02 31.23 22.14
N VAL A 1130 45.87 30.31 22.62
CA VAL A 1130 47.32 30.49 22.54
C VAL A 1130 47.71 30.23 21.09
N PRO A 1131 48.21 31.24 20.34
CA PRO A 1131 48.64 31.00 18.98
C PRO A 1131 49.84 30.05 18.98
N TYR A 1132 49.91 29.17 17.98
CA TYR A 1132 51.15 28.44 17.71
C TYR A 1132 52.26 29.44 17.39
N GLN A 1133 53.49 29.12 17.80
CA GLN A 1133 54.66 29.89 17.40
C GLN A 1133 54.77 29.81 15.87
N GLY A 1134 54.70 30.97 15.20
CA GLY A 1134 54.87 31.05 13.76
C GLY A 1134 56.29 30.73 13.34
N ASP A 1135 56.44 30.14 12.16
CA ASP A 1135 57.75 29.84 11.57
C ASP A 1135 58.59 31.12 11.42
N LEU A 1136 59.90 31.00 11.62
CA LEU A 1136 60.82 32.11 11.38
C LEU A 1136 60.82 32.46 9.89
N PRO A 1137 60.69 33.74 9.51
CA PRO A 1137 60.74 34.13 8.11
C PRO A 1137 62.14 33.84 7.54
N PRO A 1138 62.30 33.57 6.23
CA PRO A 1138 63.56 33.06 5.66
C PRO A 1138 64.81 33.93 5.86
N PHE A 1139 64.66 35.21 6.23
CA PHE A 1139 65.77 36.11 6.57
C PHE A 1139 66.24 36.00 8.04
N ARG A 1140 65.71 35.05 8.81
CA ARG A 1140 66.06 34.75 10.21
C ARG A 1140 66.43 33.27 10.43
N ILE A 1141 66.78 32.56 9.36
CA ILE A 1141 67.26 31.17 9.34
C ILE A 1141 68.70 31.20 8.84
#